data_AF-A0A7C6BNV9-F1
#
_entry.id   AF-A0A7C6BNV9-F1
#
_cell.length_a   1.000
_cell.length_b   1.000
_cell.length_c   1.000
_cell.angle_alpha   90.00
_cell.angle_beta   90.00
_cell.angle_gamma   90.00
#
_symmetry.space_group_name_H-M   'P 1'
#
loop_
_entity.id
_entity.type
_entity.pdbx_description
1 polymer ?
#
loop_
_entity_poly.entity_id
_entity_poly.type
_entity_poly.pdbx_seq_one_letter_code
_entity_poly.pdbx_strand_id
1 'polypeptide(L)'
;MKKQKFLTIILVILMLMSGLVYADPAYIGSATVTYKSAVNVRQGPSTDYPRIAVVQPDESYPVLSVAQTGWYEIELPDERVGYISNRMVEFSPFVQPRGTSAITIYYRTADGVVLATERRILNEGKNTVYPDQSRIPSGYGLLSAVPTTVQVTNGVAVPASLLFIYHKGADLNQSGGNVVAGKARVVVTYKDIYGVALGGELYDLSPGRTTIKANPNAVPVGYELVGVKEQIVSVTNNLIAQPSELVFLCVRPQTTPVPKTATVKVNYQTKNGVWLNSEYVTVTQGNNTVMANSARVPAGYTLYSQASTNVYVDAQGYASPSEITFLYNEPYAANVAISVPVYYRSSDGQTLRSTTVLCYQGNNTVRANDALVPSGYILQSSRNVSVYIASNGIANPAAVVFTYAKAVSSNVKVVYRDNGGGVLYSHYVTVGTGNHTIYANNALVPKGYVLVGASSANVSVSSSGYVSPSEVSFIYAPGVPTPETPKPVPTNPPKPNNIPEGTYFIPQYQIARISGNHDVYLGPGPQYYRAGSAGNGKCRWFGTVNGYALMGYETSRGSYRIGYVDAAAIPSGLNLGELTLMNQEMTLLSRADFYDDPVITMAPIFKIDGGQKVTVLGVLSNDPRFVHVETLYNEHNYRGFIRIKHLGW
;
A
#
# COMPACT_ATOMS: atom_id res chain seq x y z
N MET A 1 18.33 -47.31 -11.74
CA MET A 1 18.64 -46.00 -12.36
C MET A 1 17.45 -45.04 -12.21
N LYS A 2 17.39 -44.24 -11.15
CA LYS A 2 16.36 -43.18 -10.93
C LYS A 2 16.70 -42.33 -9.67
N LYS A 3 17.89 -41.72 -9.61
CA LYS A 3 18.28 -40.83 -8.49
C LYS A 3 19.06 -39.56 -8.91
N GLN A 4 19.03 -39.16 -10.19
CA GLN A 4 19.89 -38.08 -10.70
C GLN A 4 19.14 -36.88 -11.32
N LYS A 5 17.82 -36.74 -11.08
CA LYS A 5 17.04 -35.61 -11.61
C LYS A 5 16.35 -34.74 -10.55
N PHE A 6 16.63 -34.95 -9.27
CA PHE A 6 16.02 -34.17 -8.18
C PHE A 6 16.92 -33.06 -7.61
N LEU A 7 18.22 -33.06 -7.95
CA LEU A 7 19.18 -32.07 -7.42
C LEU A 7 19.23 -30.75 -8.22
N THR A 8 18.72 -30.75 -9.45
CA THR A 8 18.77 -29.56 -10.33
C THR A 8 17.54 -28.65 -10.19
N ILE A 9 16.48 -29.09 -9.52
CA ILE A 9 15.24 -28.29 -9.32
C ILE A 9 15.28 -27.47 -8.01
N ILE A 10 16.13 -27.85 -7.05
CA ILE A 10 16.32 -27.10 -5.80
C ILE A 10 17.19 -25.84 -6.02
N LEU A 11 18.05 -25.83 -7.05
CA LEU A 11 18.91 -24.67 -7.36
C LEU A 11 18.17 -23.53 -8.09
N VAL A 12 17.04 -23.81 -8.75
CA VAL A 12 16.25 -22.79 -9.48
C VAL A 12 15.12 -22.20 -8.63
N ILE A 13 14.65 -22.93 -7.60
CA ILE A 13 13.66 -22.40 -6.64
C ILE A 13 14.33 -21.52 -5.55
N LEU A 14 15.63 -21.67 -5.31
CA LEU A 14 16.38 -20.79 -4.40
C LEU A 14 16.65 -19.38 -4.96
N MET A 15 16.43 -19.15 -6.26
CA MET A 15 16.57 -17.81 -6.89
C MET A 15 15.29 -16.96 -6.84
N LEU A 16 14.18 -17.45 -6.25
CA LEU A 16 12.90 -16.73 -6.20
C LEU A 16 12.25 -16.62 -4.79
N MET A 17 12.95 -17.02 -3.72
CA MET A 17 12.54 -16.66 -2.36
C MET A 17 13.52 -15.65 -1.77
N SER A 18 13.09 -14.39 -1.72
CA SER A 18 13.57 -13.39 -0.77
C SER A 18 13.22 -13.85 0.66
N GLY A 19 13.94 -14.85 1.16
CA GLY A 19 14.01 -15.21 2.57
C GLY A 19 15.30 -14.62 3.12
N LEU A 20 15.20 -13.91 4.25
CA LEU A 20 16.36 -13.49 5.03
C LEU A 20 17.33 -14.68 5.17
N VAL A 21 18.46 -14.63 4.47
CA VAL A 21 19.64 -15.35 4.90
C VAL A 21 19.97 -14.72 6.24
N TYR A 22 19.74 -15.46 7.33
CA TYR A 22 20.17 -15.01 8.65
C TYR A 22 21.71 -15.01 8.58
N ALA A 23 22.28 -13.85 8.25
CA ALA A 23 23.71 -13.66 8.26
C ALA A 23 24.18 -14.01 9.67
N ASP A 24 25.10 -14.96 9.78
CA ASP A 24 25.84 -15.11 11.03
C ASP A 24 26.53 -13.75 11.26
N PRO A 25 26.22 -13.06 12.35
CA PRO A 25 26.66 -11.68 12.59
C PRO A 25 28.20 -11.59 12.74
N ALA A 26 28.90 -12.72 12.73
CA ALA A 26 30.35 -12.77 12.68
C ALA A 26 30.93 -12.44 11.28
N TYR A 27 30.23 -12.73 10.18
CA TYR A 27 30.75 -12.47 8.82
C TYR A 27 30.32 -11.10 8.30
N ILE A 28 31.23 -10.41 7.62
CA ILE A 28 30.91 -9.13 6.95
C ILE A 28 30.42 -9.36 5.50
N GLY A 29 30.55 -10.58 4.98
CA GLY A 29 30.16 -10.94 3.62
C GLY A 29 30.77 -12.26 3.18
N SER A 30 30.82 -12.46 1.87
CA SER A 30 31.52 -13.56 1.20
C SER A 30 32.41 -13.01 0.09
N ALA A 31 33.53 -13.68 -0.18
CA ALA A 31 34.47 -13.36 -1.25
C ALA A 31 34.46 -14.52 -2.24
N THR A 32 33.97 -14.26 -3.45
CA THR A 32 33.94 -15.24 -4.55
C THR A 32 35.15 -15.02 -5.45
N VAL A 33 35.93 -16.07 -5.72
CA VAL A 33 37.14 -15.98 -6.53
C VAL A 33 36.79 -15.71 -8.00
N THR A 34 37.11 -14.52 -8.49
CA THR A 34 36.85 -14.10 -9.88
C THR A 34 38.09 -14.18 -10.77
N TYR A 35 39.26 -14.46 -10.18
CA TYR A 35 40.49 -14.65 -10.93
C TYR A 35 40.46 -15.95 -11.74
N LYS A 36 41.06 -15.92 -12.94
CA LYS A 36 41.00 -17.04 -13.90
C LYS A 36 41.80 -18.29 -13.50
N SER A 37 42.62 -18.20 -12.46
CA SER A 37 43.47 -19.27 -11.96
C SER A 37 43.42 -19.35 -10.44
N ALA A 38 43.93 -20.45 -9.89
CA ALA A 38 44.02 -20.65 -8.46
C ALA A 38 44.74 -19.48 -7.75
N VAL A 39 44.22 -19.07 -6.60
CA VAL A 39 44.66 -17.90 -5.82
C VAL A 39 45.29 -18.36 -4.50
N ASN A 40 46.41 -17.74 -4.13
CA ASN A 40 47.08 -18.02 -2.86
C ASN A 40 46.35 -17.34 -1.69
N VAL A 41 46.11 -18.11 -0.63
CA VAL A 41 45.67 -17.61 0.67
C VAL A 41 46.88 -17.56 1.60
N ARG A 42 47.10 -16.42 2.25
CA ARG A 42 48.30 -16.14 3.04
C ARG A 42 48.00 -15.98 4.52
N GLN A 43 49.03 -16.14 5.35
CA GLN A 43 48.92 -15.99 6.80
C GLN A 43 48.61 -14.56 7.25
N GLY A 44 48.96 -13.56 6.42
CA GLY A 44 48.73 -12.15 6.70
C GLY A 44 48.45 -11.34 5.41
N PRO A 45 48.05 -10.07 5.54
CA PRO A 45 47.49 -9.26 4.46
C PRO A 45 48.56 -8.59 3.56
N SER A 46 49.56 -9.37 3.15
CA SER A 46 50.65 -8.99 2.23
C SER A 46 51.25 -10.23 1.56
N THR A 47 51.91 -10.05 0.42
CA THR A 47 52.71 -11.09 -0.24
C THR A 47 53.93 -11.55 0.57
N ASP A 48 54.35 -10.77 1.57
CA ASP A 48 55.48 -11.11 2.45
C ASP A 48 55.16 -12.26 3.42
N TYR A 49 53.88 -12.51 3.67
CA TYR A 49 53.45 -13.58 4.57
C TYR A 49 53.45 -14.94 3.86
N PRO A 50 53.79 -16.03 4.59
CA PRO A 50 53.73 -17.38 4.05
C PRO A 50 52.36 -17.74 3.47
N ARG A 51 52.37 -18.56 2.42
CA ARG A 51 51.16 -19.17 1.87
C ARG A 51 50.70 -20.28 2.81
N ILE A 52 49.41 -20.29 3.14
CA ILE A 52 48.80 -21.30 4.02
C ILE A 52 47.74 -22.17 3.30
N ALA A 53 47.20 -21.70 2.17
CA ALA A 53 46.28 -22.47 1.31
C ALA A 53 46.28 -21.93 -0.13
N VAL A 54 45.60 -22.65 -1.02
CA VAL A 54 45.32 -22.27 -2.41
C VAL A 54 43.84 -22.54 -2.66
N VAL A 55 43.13 -21.57 -3.24
CA VAL A 55 41.68 -21.65 -3.54
C VAL A 55 41.44 -21.53 -5.04
N GLN A 56 40.36 -22.11 -5.55
CA GLN A 56 40.05 -22.21 -6.98
C GLN A 56 39.13 -21.09 -7.47
N PRO A 57 39.10 -20.81 -8.79
CA PRO A 57 38.08 -19.94 -9.39
C PRO A 57 36.66 -20.38 -9.01
N ASP A 58 35.76 -19.40 -8.88
CA ASP A 58 34.34 -19.54 -8.54
C ASP A 58 34.03 -20.08 -7.13
N GLU A 59 35.05 -20.45 -6.33
CA GLU A 59 34.85 -20.77 -4.92
C GLU A 59 34.52 -19.51 -4.11
N SER A 60 33.62 -19.64 -3.15
CA SER A 60 33.18 -18.54 -2.28
C SER A 60 33.50 -18.84 -0.82
N TYR A 61 34.10 -17.88 -0.15
CA TYR A 61 34.55 -18.01 1.23
C TYR A 61 33.92 -16.92 2.11
N PRO A 62 33.48 -17.24 3.33
CA PRO A 62 33.02 -16.24 4.29
C PRO A 62 34.14 -15.24 4.60
N VAL A 63 33.83 -13.95 4.52
CA VAL A 63 34.77 -12.87 4.82
C VAL A 63 34.56 -12.40 6.24
N LEU A 64 35.67 -12.36 6.97
CA LEU A 64 35.74 -12.04 8.38
C LEU A 64 35.97 -10.56 8.62
N SER A 65 36.93 -9.99 7.90
CA SER A 65 37.31 -8.59 8.02
C SER A 65 38.02 -8.13 6.73
N VAL A 66 38.21 -6.82 6.59
CA VAL A 66 38.97 -6.23 5.49
C VAL A 66 40.20 -5.54 6.08
N ALA A 67 41.39 -6.00 5.69
CA ALA A 67 42.63 -5.29 5.98
C ALA A 67 42.73 -4.03 5.13
N GLN A 68 43.28 -2.94 5.67
CA GLN A 68 43.40 -1.67 4.91
C GLN A 68 44.30 -1.81 3.66
N THR A 69 45.18 -2.83 3.64
CA THR A 69 46.01 -3.17 2.48
C THR A 69 45.20 -3.75 1.31
N GLY A 70 43.88 -3.92 1.44
CA GLY A 70 43.02 -4.49 0.39
C GLY A 70 43.05 -6.01 0.38
N TRP A 71 43.24 -6.63 1.53
CA TRP A 71 43.14 -8.08 1.67
C TRP A 71 41.90 -8.41 2.51
N TYR A 72 41.13 -9.40 2.06
CA TYR A 72 40.01 -9.94 2.81
C TYR A 72 40.51 -11.09 3.67
N GLU A 73 40.24 -11.01 4.96
CA GLU A 73 40.41 -12.11 5.88
C GLU A 73 39.24 -13.08 5.65
N ILE A 74 39.52 -14.31 5.25
CA ILE A 74 38.51 -15.33 4.92
C ILE A 74 38.67 -16.55 5.83
N GLU A 75 37.55 -17.22 6.09
CA GLU A 75 37.53 -18.52 6.77
C GLU A 75 37.53 -19.65 5.74
N LEU A 76 38.46 -20.60 5.93
CA LEU A 76 38.61 -21.80 5.13
C LEU A 76 37.71 -22.93 5.66
N PRO A 77 37.43 -23.98 4.87
CA PRO A 77 36.54 -25.08 5.28
C PRO A 77 37.03 -25.88 6.49
N ASP A 78 38.32 -25.79 6.80
CA ASP A 78 38.96 -26.39 7.97
C ASP A 78 39.04 -25.42 9.17
N GLU A 79 38.22 -24.37 9.16
CA GLU A 79 38.13 -23.29 10.16
C GLU A 79 39.40 -22.45 10.30
N ARG A 80 40.43 -22.68 9.46
CA ARG A 80 41.61 -21.81 9.42
C ARG A 80 41.25 -20.47 8.80
N VAL A 81 41.85 -19.42 9.34
CA VAL A 81 41.72 -18.07 8.80
C VAL A 81 42.94 -17.72 7.95
N GLY A 82 42.69 -17.11 6.80
CA GLY A 82 43.73 -16.63 5.90
C GLY A 82 43.34 -15.38 5.15
N TYR A 83 44.29 -14.78 4.43
CA TYR A 83 44.10 -13.54 3.71
C TYR A 83 44.15 -13.77 2.21
N ILE A 84 43.14 -13.28 1.50
CA ILE A 84 43.04 -13.26 0.03
C ILE A 84 43.00 -11.82 -0.48
N SER A 85 43.64 -11.54 -1.62
CA SER A 85 43.68 -10.18 -2.18
C SER A 85 42.33 -9.80 -2.78
N ASN A 86 41.82 -8.59 -2.47
CA ASN A 86 40.60 -8.04 -3.04
C ASN A 86 40.63 -7.90 -4.57
N ARG A 87 41.82 -7.91 -5.18
CA ARG A 87 41.98 -7.83 -6.65
C ARG A 87 41.60 -9.11 -7.37
N MET A 88 41.43 -10.21 -6.63
CA MET A 88 41.24 -11.55 -7.18
C MET A 88 39.85 -12.13 -6.89
N VAL A 89 39.00 -11.37 -6.20
CA VAL A 89 37.72 -11.83 -5.69
C VAL A 89 36.66 -10.72 -5.80
N GLU A 90 35.41 -11.12 -5.92
CA GLU A 90 34.25 -10.25 -5.78
C GLU A 90 33.70 -10.36 -4.36
N PHE A 91 33.48 -9.22 -3.70
CA PHE A 91 32.96 -9.16 -2.34
C PHE A 91 31.45 -8.91 -2.31
N SER A 92 30.71 -9.84 -1.71
CA SER A 92 29.28 -9.76 -1.46
C SER A 92 29.02 -9.52 0.05
N PRO A 93 28.66 -8.30 0.48
CA PRO A 93 28.51 -7.97 1.89
C PRO A 93 27.27 -8.62 2.53
N PHE A 94 27.36 -8.97 3.80
CA PHE A 94 26.23 -9.37 4.63
C PHE A 94 25.68 -8.19 5.44
N VAL A 95 24.40 -8.26 5.80
CA VAL A 95 23.73 -7.23 6.60
C VAL A 95 24.23 -7.30 8.04
N GLN A 96 25.05 -6.35 8.48
CA GLN A 96 25.37 -6.17 9.90
C GLN A 96 24.51 -5.08 10.55
N PRO A 97 24.15 -5.23 11.85
CA PRO A 97 23.47 -4.18 12.60
C PRO A 97 24.27 -2.88 12.61
N ARG A 98 23.58 -1.75 12.42
CA ARG A 98 24.20 -0.42 12.35
C ARG A 98 24.99 -0.11 13.63
N GLY A 99 26.25 0.30 13.46
CA GLY A 99 27.13 0.68 14.58
C GLY A 99 27.72 -0.51 15.33
N THR A 100 27.84 -1.68 14.69
CA THR A 100 28.61 -2.81 15.21
C THR A 100 29.72 -3.21 14.25
N SER A 101 30.81 -3.76 14.76
CA SER A 101 31.90 -4.34 13.97
C SER A 101 32.32 -5.65 14.61
N ALA A 102 32.43 -6.70 13.80
CA ALA A 102 33.11 -7.92 14.22
C ALA A 102 34.63 -7.68 14.28
N ILE A 103 35.29 -8.23 15.29
CA ILE A 103 36.74 -8.39 15.35
C ILE A 103 37.11 -9.87 15.44
N THR A 104 38.29 -10.21 14.94
CA THR A 104 38.88 -11.55 15.07
C THR A 104 39.89 -11.55 16.23
N ILE A 105 39.73 -12.44 17.20
CA ILE A 105 40.65 -12.63 18.33
C ILE A 105 41.37 -13.96 18.15
N TYR A 106 42.69 -13.90 18.00
CA TYR A 106 43.55 -15.06 17.88
C TYR A 106 44.09 -15.49 19.24
N TYR A 107 44.03 -16.79 19.52
CA TYR A 107 44.70 -17.41 20.66
C TYR A 107 45.80 -18.31 20.13
N ARG A 108 47.05 -17.97 20.41
CA ARG A 108 48.22 -18.71 19.89
C ARG A 108 49.23 -19.02 20.97
N THR A 109 50.08 -20.01 20.75
CA THR A 109 51.27 -20.22 21.55
C THR A 109 52.41 -19.29 21.11
N ALA A 110 53.47 -19.18 21.92
CA ALA A 110 54.67 -18.42 21.57
C ALA A 110 55.31 -18.91 20.26
N ASP A 111 55.31 -20.21 19.96
CA ASP A 111 55.79 -20.80 18.71
C ASP A 111 54.78 -20.68 17.54
N GLY A 112 53.66 -19.99 17.74
CA GLY A 112 52.72 -19.62 16.69
C GLY A 112 51.62 -20.65 16.41
N VAL A 113 51.56 -21.74 17.18
CA VAL A 113 50.48 -22.74 17.11
C VAL A 113 49.16 -22.09 17.51
N VAL A 114 48.13 -22.27 16.70
CA VAL A 114 46.79 -21.75 17.00
C VAL A 114 46.13 -22.65 18.04
N LEU A 115 45.73 -22.06 19.17
CA LEU A 115 44.97 -22.74 20.22
C LEU A 115 43.47 -22.59 20.01
N ALA A 116 43.04 -21.39 19.60
CA ALA A 116 41.68 -21.08 19.25
C ALA A 116 41.62 -19.79 18.42
N THR A 117 40.49 -19.58 17.78
CA THR A 117 40.11 -18.29 17.20
C THR A 117 38.72 -17.95 17.73
N GLU A 118 38.51 -16.70 18.12
CA GLU A 118 37.20 -16.19 18.52
C GLU A 118 36.82 -15.01 17.63
N ARG A 119 35.51 -14.86 17.44
CA ARG A 119 34.93 -13.71 16.76
C ARG A 119 34.09 -12.98 17.78
N ARG A 120 34.30 -11.66 17.90
CA ARG A 120 33.61 -10.83 18.89
C ARG A 120 33.00 -9.63 18.22
N ILE A 121 31.69 -9.43 18.41
CA ILE A 121 30.99 -8.25 17.93
C ILE A 121 31.18 -7.14 18.96
N LEU A 122 31.65 -5.99 18.48
CA LEU A 122 31.86 -4.79 19.26
C LEU A 122 30.87 -3.72 18.84
N ASN A 123 30.45 -2.90 19.80
CA ASN A 123 29.55 -1.78 19.55
C ASN A 123 30.35 -0.54 19.18
N GLU A 124 29.69 0.43 18.53
CA GLU A 124 30.23 1.76 18.24
C GLU A 124 30.88 2.39 19.50
N GLY A 125 32.06 3.00 19.33
CA GLY A 125 32.81 3.61 20.43
C GLY A 125 33.99 2.76 20.93
N LYS A 126 34.47 3.10 22.12
CA LYS A 126 35.63 2.47 22.75
C LYS A 126 35.22 1.18 23.47
N ASN A 127 35.80 0.05 23.09
CA ASN A 127 35.53 -1.28 23.64
C ASN A 127 36.76 -1.83 24.38
N THR A 128 36.54 -2.50 25.51
CA THR A 128 37.58 -3.20 26.28
C THR A 128 37.42 -4.70 26.10
N VAL A 129 38.49 -5.39 25.69
CA VAL A 129 38.48 -6.79 25.23
C VAL A 129 39.41 -7.65 26.09
N TYR A 130 38.85 -8.72 26.68
CA TYR A 130 39.58 -9.75 27.44
C TYR A 130 39.62 -11.09 26.68
N PRO A 131 40.64 -11.94 26.86
CA PRO A 131 40.66 -13.29 26.33
C PRO A 131 39.58 -14.16 26.99
N ASP A 132 38.92 -14.99 26.19
CA ASP A 132 37.97 -16.00 26.63
C ASP A 132 38.72 -17.29 26.98
N GLN A 133 39.00 -17.47 28.27
CA GLN A 133 39.74 -18.63 28.78
C GLN A 133 39.04 -19.97 28.50
N SER A 134 37.72 -19.98 28.30
CA SER A 134 36.97 -21.22 28.02
C SER A 134 37.36 -21.87 26.69
N ARG A 135 37.94 -21.09 25.77
CA ARG A 135 38.38 -21.54 24.44
C ARG A 135 39.77 -22.14 24.45
N ILE A 136 40.47 -22.09 25.59
CA ILE A 136 41.87 -22.48 25.69
C ILE A 136 41.94 -23.86 26.34
N PRO A 137 42.66 -24.83 25.72
CA PRO A 137 42.85 -26.13 26.33
C PRO A 137 43.44 -26.02 27.74
N SER A 138 43.06 -26.94 28.63
CA SER A 138 43.62 -27.01 29.99
C SER A 138 45.13 -27.18 29.95
N GLY A 139 45.83 -26.49 30.86
CA GLY A 139 47.29 -26.54 30.90
C GLY A 139 47.95 -25.59 29.91
N TYR A 140 47.31 -24.48 29.56
CA TYR A 140 47.96 -23.31 28.96
C TYR A 140 47.74 -22.09 29.86
N GLY A 141 48.77 -21.26 30.02
CA GLY A 141 48.68 -19.98 30.72
C GLY A 141 48.92 -18.81 29.77
N LEU A 142 48.30 -17.68 30.07
CA LEU A 142 48.34 -16.48 29.24
C LEU A 142 49.67 -15.73 29.44
N LEU A 143 50.40 -15.48 28.35
CA LEU A 143 51.58 -14.61 28.31
C LEU A 143 51.22 -13.16 28.00
N SER A 144 50.25 -12.95 27.10
CA SER A 144 49.81 -11.60 26.71
C SER A 144 49.12 -10.89 27.86
N ALA A 145 49.34 -9.58 27.99
CA ALA A 145 48.65 -8.81 29.01
C ALA A 145 47.26 -8.35 28.57
N VAL A 146 46.40 -8.12 29.57
CA VAL A 146 44.97 -7.88 29.41
C VAL A 146 44.49 -6.74 30.33
N PRO A 147 43.46 -5.97 29.95
CA PRO A 147 42.69 -6.02 28.69
C PRO A 147 43.32 -5.25 27.53
N THR A 148 42.80 -5.43 26.30
CA THR A 148 43.12 -4.61 25.12
C THR A 148 41.93 -3.71 24.75
N THR A 149 42.18 -2.54 24.15
CA THR A 149 41.11 -1.62 23.70
C THR A 149 40.93 -1.67 22.19
N VAL A 150 39.69 -1.62 21.71
CA VAL A 150 39.34 -1.49 20.30
C VAL A 150 38.35 -0.33 20.10
N GLN A 151 38.62 0.57 19.17
CA GLN A 151 37.72 1.66 18.80
C GLN A 151 36.89 1.25 17.58
N VAL A 152 35.56 1.36 17.67
CA VAL A 152 34.64 1.17 16.53
C VAL A 152 34.10 2.53 16.10
N THR A 153 34.25 2.86 14.82
CA THR A 153 33.72 4.09 14.22
C THR A 153 33.04 3.74 12.89
N ASN A 154 31.74 4.05 12.76
CA ASN A 154 30.91 3.71 11.59
C ASN A 154 30.98 2.22 11.19
N GLY A 155 30.99 1.33 12.18
CA GLY A 155 31.09 -0.12 11.94
C GLY A 155 32.48 -0.59 11.48
N VAL A 156 33.52 0.23 11.64
CA VAL A 156 34.92 -0.16 11.41
C VAL A 156 35.65 -0.23 12.76
N ALA A 157 36.10 -1.43 13.15
CA ALA A 157 36.93 -1.65 14.31
C ALA A 157 38.42 -1.36 14.03
N VAL A 158 39.08 -0.65 14.94
CA VAL A 158 40.51 -0.37 14.92
C VAL A 158 41.10 -0.68 16.31
N PRO A 159 41.96 -1.73 16.43
CA PRO A 159 42.29 -2.71 15.40
C PRO A 159 41.12 -3.66 15.08
N ALA A 160 41.07 -4.18 13.85
CA ALA A 160 40.06 -5.17 13.43
C ALA A 160 40.34 -6.59 13.94
N SER A 161 41.53 -6.83 14.51
CA SER A 161 41.93 -8.11 15.08
C SER A 161 42.81 -7.94 16.31
N LEU A 162 42.78 -8.93 17.19
CA LEU A 162 43.59 -9.00 18.41
C LEU A 162 44.32 -10.35 18.48
N LEU A 163 45.43 -10.40 19.20
CA LEU A 163 46.20 -11.61 19.46
C LEU A 163 46.44 -11.75 20.97
N PHE A 164 46.11 -12.90 21.53
CA PHE A 164 46.48 -13.32 22.88
C PHE A 164 47.40 -14.54 22.79
N ILE A 165 48.60 -14.42 23.36
CA ILE A 165 49.64 -15.44 23.35
C ILE A 165 49.62 -16.20 24.67
N TYR A 166 49.73 -17.52 24.57
CA TYR A 166 49.75 -18.48 25.66
C TYR A 166 51.04 -19.29 25.64
N HIS A 167 51.34 -19.93 26.77
CA HIS A 167 52.39 -20.93 26.90
C HIS A 167 51.77 -22.21 27.47
N LYS A 168 52.37 -23.38 27.25
CA LYS A 168 51.91 -24.62 27.88
C LYS A 168 52.38 -24.65 29.34
N GLY A 169 51.51 -25.05 30.25
CA GLY A 169 51.72 -25.03 31.71
C GLY A 169 52.80 -25.99 32.19
N ALA A 170 53.13 -27.03 31.41
CA ALA A 170 54.31 -27.87 31.66
C ALA A 170 55.63 -27.08 31.52
N ASP A 171 55.65 -26.01 30.71
CA ASP A 171 56.82 -25.18 30.47
C ASP A 171 57.01 -24.09 31.54
N LEU A 172 55.97 -23.74 32.33
CA LEU A 172 56.10 -22.83 33.48
C LEU A 172 56.98 -23.38 34.59
N ASN A 173 57.09 -24.71 34.65
CA ASN A 173 57.82 -25.43 35.68
C ASN A 173 59.07 -26.14 35.13
N GLN A 174 59.37 -26.03 33.82
CA GLN A 174 60.50 -26.76 33.20
C GLN A 174 61.35 -25.97 32.19
N SER A 175 61.15 -24.67 32.00
CA SER A 175 62.28 -23.85 31.55
C SER A 175 63.12 -23.55 32.78
N GLY A 176 64.16 -24.34 33.02
CA GLY A 176 65.30 -23.86 33.80
C GLY A 176 65.79 -22.61 33.09
N GLY A 177 65.33 -21.44 33.53
CA GLY A 177 65.72 -20.16 32.94
C GLY A 177 67.24 -20.16 32.93
N ASN A 178 67.84 -20.13 31.75
CA ASN A 178 69.29 -20.24 31.58
C ASN A 178 69.98 -19.37 32.64
N VAL A 179 70.57 -20.00 33.66
CA VAL A 179 71.16 -19.25 34.77
C VAL A 179 72.45 -18.66 34.24
N VAL A 180 72.51 -17.34 34.17
CA VAL A 180 73.72 -16.64 33.74
C VAL A 180 74.20 -15.80 34.91
N ALA A 181 75.39 -16.13 35.40
CA ALA A 181 76.07 -15.44 36.50
C ALA A 181 75.18 -15.25 37.76
N GLY A 182 74.44 -16.29 38.16
CA GLY A 182 73.61 -16.26 39.38
C GLY A 182 72.28 -15.50 39.24
N LYS A 183 71.85 -15.23 38.02
CA LYS A 183 70.57 -14.58 37.71
C LYS A 183 69.71 -15.45 36.79
N ALA A 184 68.39 -15.32 36.90
CA ALA A 184 67.44 -15.97 36.01
C ALA A 184 67.32 -15.20 34.69
N ARG A 185 67.55 -15.88 33.56
CA ARG A 185 67.37 -15.27 32.24
C ARG A 185 65.91 -15.28 31.81
N VAL A 186 65.43 -14.12 31.40
CA VAL A 186 64.11 -13.88 30.80
C VAL A 186 64.29 -13.48 29.34
N VAL A 187 63.53 -14.12 28.45
CA VAL A 187 63.50 -13.77 27.03
C VAL A 187 62.36 -12.78 26.80
N VAL A 188 62.63 -11.67 26.13
CA VAL A 188 61.61 -10.72 25.69
C VAL A 188 61.57 -10.75 24.17
N THR A 189 60.40 -11.02 23.60
CA THR A 189 60.24 -11.08 22.14
C THR A 189 59.22 -10.03 21.68
N TYR A 190 59.51 -9.35 20.57
CA TYR A 190 58.57 -8.48 19.88
C TYR A 190 57.95 -9.27 18.75
N LYS A 191 56.63 -9.48 18.74
CA LYS A 191 55.94 -10.24 17.70
C LYS A 191 54.86 -9.40 17.04
N ASP A 192 54.65 -9.58 15.74
CA ASP A 192 53.47 -9.03 15.10
C ASP A 192 52.18 -9.77 15.51
N ILE A 193 51.03 -9.22 15.16
CA ILE A 193 49.71 -9.82 15.45
C ILE A 193 49.46 -11.17 14.75
N TYR A 194 50.38 -11.63 13.90
CA TYR A 194 50.34 -12.94 13.24
C TYR A 194 51.32 -13.93 13.88
N GLY A 195 52.05 -13.51 14.92
CA GLY A 195 53.02 -14.33 15.66
C GLY A 195 54.43 -14.32 15.09
N VAL A 196 54.71 -13.51 14.07
CA VAL A 196 56.05 -13.40 13.47
C VAL A 196 56.97 -12.62 14.41
N ALA A 197 58.11 -13.19 14.76
CA ALA A 197 59.12 -12.51 15.56
C ALA A 197 59.78 -11.37 14.77
N LEU A 198 59.78 -10.19 15.37
CA LEU A 198 60.32 -8.95 14.82
C LEU A 198 61.69 -8.59 15.42
N GLY A 199 61.94 -9.07 16.64
CA GLY A 199 63.17 -8.82 17.41
C GLY A 199 63.03 -9.38 18.82
N GLY A 200 64.10 -9.31 19.62
CA GLY A 200 64.07 -9.77 20.99
C GLY A 200 65.27 -9.33 21.82
N GLU A 201 65.11 -9.45 23.13
CA GLU A 201 66.07 -9.02 24.16
C GLU A 201 66.18 -10.08 25.25
N LEU A 202 67.31 -10.07 25.96
CA LEU A 202 67.55 -10.96 27.10
C LEU A 202 67.74 -10.13 28.35
N TYR A 203 67.06 -10.51 29.43
CA TYR A 203 67.16 -9.87 30.75
C TYR A 203 67.64 -10.89 31.76
N ASP A 204 68.73 -10.59 32.48
CA ASP A 204 69.23 -11.43 33.56
C ASP A 204 68.80 -10.80 34.91
N LEU A 205 67.88 -11.46 35.62
CA LEU A 205 67.18 -10.94 36.80
C LEU A 205 67.56 -11.68 38.10
N SER A 206 67.74 -10.94 39.19
CA SER A 206 67.91 -11.50 40.54
C SER A 206 66.56 -11.93 41.15
N PRO A 207 66.54 -12.78 42.21
CA PRO A 207 65.32 -13.10 42.95
C PRO A 207 64.55 -11.86 43.39
N GLY A 208 63.22 -11.88 43.26
CA GLY A 208 62.33 -10.76 43.54
C GLY A 208 61.38 -10.44 42.39
N ARG A 209 60.71 -9.28 42.46
CA ARG A 209 59.82 -8.78 41.40
C ARG A 209 60.51 -7.68 40.61
N THR A 210 60.51 -7.80 39.29
CA THR A 210 61.06 -6.78 38.38
C THR A 210 60.02 -6.43 37.32
N THR A 211 59.80 -5.14 37.09
CA THR A 211 59.00 -4.65 35.96
C THR A 211 59.90 -4.48 34.73
N ILE A 212 59.65 -5.27 33.69
CA ILE A 212 60.28 -5.11 32.37
C ILE A 212 59.39 -4.20 31.52
N LYS A 213 59.98 -3.15 30.94
CA LYS A 213 59.31 -2.25 29.99
C LYS A 213 59.70 -2.63 28.56
N ALA A 214 58.74 -2.55 27.65
CA ALA A 214 59.00 -2.71 26.22
C ALA A 214 59.99 -1.63 25.76
N ASN A 215 61.05 -2.05 25.07
CA ASN A 215 62.03 -1.19 24.43
C ASN A 215 61.51 -0.77 23.05
N PRO A 216 61.17 0.52 22.83
CA PRO A 216 60.71 0.99 21.53
C PRO A 216 61.75 0.82 20.43
N ASN A 217 63.04 0.78 20.75
CA ASN A 217 64.12 0.63 19.76
C ASN A 217 64.25 -0.81 19.24
N ALA A 218 63.71 -1.80 19.95
CA ALA A 218 63.67 -3.19 19.49
C ALA A 218 62.50 -3.46 18.53
N VAL A 219 61.66 -2.46 18.26
CA VAL A 219 60.55 -2.53 17.33
C VAL A 219 61.02 -2.07 15.94
N PRO A 220 60.94 -2.91 14.90
CA PRO A 220 61.38 -2.53 13.56
C PRO A 220 60.62 -1.33 12.99
N VAL A 221 61.28 -0.60 12.10
CA VAL A 221 60.67 0.52 11.36
C VAL A 221 59.38 0.06 10.66
N GLY A 222 58.32 0.84 10.84
CA GLY A 222 57.00 0.53 10.30
C GLY A 222 56.12 -0.34 11.22
N TYR A 223 56.57 -0.64 12.43
CA TYR A 223 55.78 -1.24 13.50
C TYR A 223 55.66 -0.30 14.71
N GLU A 224 54.56 -0.43 15.46
CA GLU A 224 54.30 0.25 16.74
C GLU A 224 53.88 -0.76 17.82
N LEU A 225 54.25 -0.48 19.07
CA LEU A 225 53.82 -1.26 20.23
C LEU A 225 52.33 -1.07 20.50
N VAL A 226 51.60 -2.17 20.61
CA VAL A 226 50.19 -2.21 21.02
C VAL A 226 50.01 -3.01 22.31
N GLY A 227 48.93 -2.72 23.04
CA GLY A 227 48.64 -3.36 24.32
C GLY A 227 49.47 -2.80 25.47
N VAL A 228 49.84 -3.65 26.44
CA VAL A 228 50.68 -3.22 27.57
C VAL A 228 52.11 -3.00 27.14
N LYS A 229 52.76 -2.03 27.79
CA LYS A 229 54.15 -1.66 27.51
C LYS A 229 55.09 -2.02 28.65
N GLU A 230 54.59 -2.70 29.67
CA GLU A 230 55.37 -3.18 30.80
C GLU A 230 54.72 -4.40 31.44
N GLN A 231 55.53 -5.29 32.00
CA GLN A 231 55.08 -6.53 32.64
C GLN A 231 56.00 -6.89 33.81
N ILE A 232 55.41 -7.49 34.84
CA ILE A 232 56.14 -7.91 36.04
C ILE A 232 56.60 -9.36 35.85
N VAL A 233 57.89 -9.59 36.07
CA VAL A 233 58.49 -10.92 36.21
C VAL A 233 58.82 -11.16 37.67
N SER A 234 58.38 -12.31 38.20
CA SER A 234 58.76 -12.78 39.53
C SER A 234 59.83 -13.84 39.40
N VAL A 235 60.97 -13.65 40.06
CA VAL A 235 62.06 -14.62 40.13
C VAL A 235 62.10 -15.21 41.53
N THR A 236 61.99 -16.53 41.64
CA THR A 236 62.09 -17.25 42.91
C THR A 236 63.55 -17.32 43.39
N ASN A 237 63.77 -17.69 44.66
CA ASN A 237 65.12 -17.92 45.19
C ASN A 237 65.88 -19.04 44.47
N ASN A 238 65.16 -19.93 43.79
CA ASN A 238 65.74 -21.00 42.96
C ASN A 238 66.04 -20.53 41.53
N LEU A 239 66.04 -19.22 41.27
CA LEU A 239 66.29 -18.60 39.96
C LEU A 239 65.29 -19.04 38.87
N ILE A 240 64.06 -19.33 39.26
CA ILE A 240 62.96 -19.61 38.32
C ILE A 240 62.20 -18.31 38.09
N ALA A 241 62.24 -17.80 36.85
CA ALA A 241 61.49 -16.64 36.40
C ALA A 241 60.07 -17.02 35.95
N GLN A 242 59.08 -16.24 36.39
CA GLN A 242 57.68 -16.41 36.02
C GLN A 242 57.07 -15.05 35.62
N PRO A 243 56.73 -14.84 34.34
CA PRO A 243 57.07 -15.71 33.19
C PRO A 243 58.58 -15.71 32.89
N SER A 244 59.11 -16.79 32.30
CA SER A 244 60.48 -16.83 31.76
C SER A 244 60.58 -16.26 30.33
N GLU A 245 59.45 -16.05 29.67
CA GLU A 245 59.34 -15.38 28.37
C GLU A 245 58.24 -14.32 28.43
N LEU A 246 58.54 -13.12 27.94
CA LEU A 246 57.58 -12.04 27.71
C LEU A 246 57.43 -11.81 26.21
N VAL A 247 56.20 -11.51 25.78
CA VAL A 247 55.95 -11.08 24.40
C VAL A 247 55.27 -9.72 24.38
N PHE A 248 55.93 -8.75 23.75
CA PHE A 248 55.32 -7.47 23.40
C PHE A 248 54.79 -7.53 21.97
N LEU A 249 53.53 -7.12 21.80
CA LEU A 249 52.88 -7.14 20.49
C LEU A 249 53.13 -5.84 19.74
N CYS A 250 53.44 -5.99 18.47
CA CYS A 250 53.58 -4.90 17.54
C CYS A 250 52.54 -5.01 16.42
N VAL A 251 52.02 -3.89 15.96
CA VAL A 251 51.25 -3.82 14.71
C VAL A 251 52.01 -2.92 13.75
N ARG A 252 51.84 -3.11 12.44
CA ARG A 252 52.18 -2.01 11.53
C ARG A 252 51.11 -0.94 11.69
N PRO A 253 51.45 0.31 12.06
CA PRO A 253 50.47 1.38 12.14
C PRO A 253 49.71 1.42 10.83
N GLN A 254 48.44 1.10 10.94
CA GLN A 254 47.49 1.31 9.87
C GLN A 254 47.24 2.82 9.90
N THR A 255 47.65 3.55 8.86
CA THR A 255 47.45 5.01 8.80
C THR A 255 46.01 5.32 9.17
N THR A 256 45.79 6.28 10.07
CA THR A 256 44.45 6.74 10.47
C THR A 256 43.67 6.99 9.18
N PRO A 257 42.64 6.18 8.88
CA PRO A 257 42.02 6.23 7.57
C PRO A 257 41.38 7.60 7.41
N VAL A 258 41.80 8.36 6.39
CA VAL A 258 40.97 9.44 5.87
C VAL A 258 39.67 8.75 5.45
N PRO A 259 38.51 9.07 6.06
CA PRO A 259 37.27 8.37 5.75
C PRO A 259 37.05 8.42 4.24
N LYS A 260 37.15 7.26 3.60
CA LYS A 260 36.96 7.15 2.16
C LYS A 260 35.47 7.26 1.86
N THR A 261 35.15 7.93 0.78
CA THR A 261 33.81 7.97 0.24
C THR A 261 33.79 7.32 -1.12
N ALA A 262 32.66 6.70 -1.45
CA ALA A 262 32.38 6.19 -2.78
C ALA A 262 31.12 6.88 -3.32
N THR A 263 31.05 7.03 -4.63
CA THR A 263 29.84 7.51 -5.31
C THR A 263 29.13 6.31 -5.94
N VAL A 264 27.89 6.07 -5.51
CA VAL A 264 27.01 5.01 -6.03
C VAL A 264 26.05 5.64 -7.02
N LYS A 265 25.90 5.03 -8.20
CA LYS A 265 24.89 5.43 -9.18
C LYS A 265 23.55 4.77 -8.83
N VAL A 266 22.48 5.56 -8.74
CA VAL A 266 21.13 5.10 -8.44
C VAL A 266 20.25 5.35 -9.65
N ASN A 267 19.71 4.30 -10.26
CA ASN A 267 18.80 4.36 -11.38
C ASN A 267 17.35 4.19 -10.93
N TYR A 268 16.46 4.92 -11.59
CA TYR A 268 15.02 4.82 -11.47
C TYR A 268 14.47 4.35 -12.82
N GLN A 269 13.83 3.19 -12.86
CA GLN A 269 13.24 2.65 -14.08
C GLN A 269 11.88 1.99 -13.82
N THR A 270 11.11 1.75 -14.86
CA THR A 270 9.86 0.99 -14.74
C THR A 270 10.16 -0.50 -14.62
N LYS A 271 9.22 -1.29 -14.10
CA LYS A 271 9.33 -2.77 -14.09
C LYS A 271 9.55 -3.37 -15.49
N ASN A 272 9.21 -2.62 -16.55
CA ASN A 272 9.37 -3.01 -17.95
C ASN A 272 10.70 -2.50 -18.55
N GLY A 273 11.57 -1.86 -17.75
CA GLY A 273 12.88 -1.39 -18.17
C GLY A 273 12.92 0.01 -18.79
N VAL A 274 11.83 0.79 -18.71
CA VAL A 274 11.85 2.18 -19.20
C VAL A 274 12.59 3.06 -18.21
N TRP A 275 13.62 3.77 -18.68
CA TRP A 275 14.41 4.68 -17.86
C TRP A 275 13.59 5.92 -17.46
N LEU A 276 13.60 6.26 -16.17
CA LEU A 276 12.88 7.41 -15.62
C LEU A 276 13.84 8.52 -15.19
N ASN A 277 14.86 8.18 -14.40
CA ASN A 277 15.87 9.12 -13.94
C ASN A 277 17.10 8.38 -13.37
N SER A 278 18.16 9.11 -13.03
CA SER A 278 19.29 8.62 -12.23
C SER A 278 19.85 9.70 -11.31
N GLU A 279 20.44 9.31 -10.19
CA GLU A 279 21.24 10.21 -9.35
C GLU A 279 22.51 9.53 -8.84
N TYR A 280 23.41 10.33 -8.25
CA TYR A 280 24.64 9.85 -7.64
C TYR A 280 24.58 10.13 -6.13
N VAL A 281 24.78 9.09 -5.33
CA VAL A 281 24.76 9.16 -3.87
C VAL A 281 26.17 8.91 -3.35
N THR A 282 26.70 9.84 -2.56
CA THR A 282 27.99 9.66 -1.89
C THR A 282 27.79 8.96 -0.56
N VAL A 283 28.48 7.84 -0.39
CA VAL A 283 28.43 6.97 0.80
C VAL A 283 29.82 6.86 1.42
N THR A 284 29.92 6.62 2.72
CA THR A 284 31.18 6.53 3.47
C THR A 284 31.70 5.09 3.56
N GLN A 285 32.98 4.90 3.84
CA GLN A 285 33.58 3.59 4.13
C GLN A 285 32.74 2.80 5.15
N GLY A 286 32.56 1.50 4.92
CA GLY A 286 31.73 0.61 5.73
C GLY A 286 30.34 0.39 5.16
N ASN A 287 29.40 -0.02 6.02
CA ASN A 287 28.02 -0.33 5.64
C ASN A 287 27.16 0.94 5.51
N ASN A 288 26.46 1.06 4.38
CA ASN A 288 25.55 2.15 4.08
C ASN A 288 24.20 1.60 3.61
N THR A 289 23.13 2.36 3.82
CA THR A 289 21.81 2.06 3.26
C THR A 289 21.41 3.20 2.34
N VAL A 290 21.22 2.90 1.05
CA VAL A 290 20.75 3.83 0.04
C VAL A 290 19.24 3.64 -0.12
N MET A 291 18.48 4.72 -0.03
CA MET A 291 17.02 4.72 -0.14
C MET A 291 16.55 5.19 -1.52
N ALA A 292 15.42 4.65 -1.98
CA ALA A 292 14.76 5.15 -3.18
C ALA A 292 14.25 6.57 -2.94
N ASN A 293 14.61 7.51 -3.83
CA ASN A 293 14.14 8.88 -3.77
C ASN A 293 13.00 9.10 -4.78
N SER A 294 11.77 8.95 -4.32
CA SER A 294 10.58 9.15 -5.17
C SER A 294 10.45 10.56 -5.75
N ALA A 295 11.14 11.56 -5.21
CA ALA A 295 11.17 12.92 -5.79
C ALA A 295 11.97 12.99 -7.10
N ARG A 296 12.79 11.97 -7.40
CA ARG A 296 13.50 11.85 -8.69
C ARG A 296 12.64 11.22 -9.78
N VAL A 297 11.45 10.73 -9.47
CA VAL A 297 10.59 10.03 -10.42
C VAL A 297 9.40 10.91 -10.80
N PRO A 298 8.94 10.91 -12.08
CA PRO A 298 7.77 11.70 -12.48
C PRO A 298 6.52 11.38 -11.64
N ALA A 299 5.63 12.37 -11.52
CA ALA A 299 4.38 12.22 -10.76
C ALA A 299 3.53 11.05 -11.31
N GLY A 300 2.92 10.29 -10.40
CA GLY A 300 2.03 9.17 -10.73
C GLY A 300 2.71 7.80 -10.81
N TYR A 301 4.05 7.74 -10.87
CA TYR A 301 4.79 6.49 -10.71
C TYR A 301 4.79 6.06 -9.24
N THR A 302 4.66 4.75 -9.00
CA THR A 302 4.68 4.17 -7.64
C THR A 302 5.80 3.16 -7.50
N LEU A 303 6.55 3.19 -6.40
CA LEU A 303 7.66 2.27 -6.16
C LEU A 303 7.15 0.82 -6.15
N TYR A 304 7.79 -0.03 -6.94
CA TYR A 304 7.48 -1.46 -7.09
C TYR A 304 8.49 -2.35 -6.36
N SER A 305 9.78 -2.01 -6.41
CA SER A 305 10.84 -2.75 -5.70
C SER A 305 10.88 -2.40 -4.21
N GLN A 306 11.80 -3.02 -3.47
CA GLN A 306 12.13 -2.58 -2.10
C GLN A 306 12.59 -1.11 -2.09
N ALA A 307 12.33 -0.41 -0.99
CA ALA A 307 12.60 1.03 -0.83
C ALA A 307 14.05 1.36 -0.45
N SER A 308 14.88 0.35 -0.21
CA SER A 308 16.28 0.53 0.14
C SER A 308 17.15 -0.60 -0.39
N THR A 309 18.45 -0.34 -0.49
CA THR A 309 19.49 -1.30 -0.84
C THR A 309 20.73 -0.97 -0.02
N ASN A 310 21.44 -2.00 0.45
CA ASN A 310 22.66 -1.82 1.22
C ASN A 310 23.87 -1.73 0.29
N VAL A 311 24.83 -0.88 0.66
CA VAL A 311 26.09 -0.68 -0.04
C VAL A 311 27.23 -0.77 0.96
N TYR A 312 28.20 -1.63 0.68
CA TYR A 312 29.46 -1.64 1.41
C TYR A 312 30.52 -0.85 0.64
N VAL A 313 31.24 0.02 1.34
CA VAL A 313 32.40 0.73 0.78
C VAL A 313 33.66 0.19 1.44
N ASP A 314 34.58 -0.34 0.64
CA ASP A 314 35.83 -0.91 1.13
C ASP A 314 36.86 0.14 1.54
N ALA A 315 38.02 -0.32 2.04
CA ALA A 315 39.12 0.55 2.46
C ALA A 315 39.79 1.33 1.31
N GLN A 316 39.50 0.98 0.06
CA GLN A 316 40.00 1.65 -1.13
C GLN A 316 38.99 2.68 -1.68
N GLY A 317 37.76 2.70 -1.16
CA GLY A 317 36.69 3.59 -1.61
C GLY A 317 35.85 3.00 -2.74
N TYR A 318 35.89 1.69 -2.97
CA TYR A 318 35.01 1.04 -3.93
C TYR A 318 33.71 0.63 -3.26
N ALA A 319 32.59 1.01 -3.87
CA ALA A 319 31.25 0.61 -3.44
C ALA A 319 30.85 -0.72 -4.09
N SER A 320 30.28 -1.63 -3.29
CA SER A 320 29.63 -2.86 -3.74
C SER A 320 28.19 -2.91 -3.19
N PRO A 321 27.15 -2.86 -4.05
CA PRO A 321 27.22 -2.57 -5.48
C PRO A 321 27.56 -1.09 -5.74
N SER A 322 28.24 -0.81 -6.85
CA SER A 322 28.52 0.57 -7.31
C SER A 322 27.34 1.20 -8.07
N GLU A 323 26.35 0.39 -8.44
CA GLU A 323 25.14 0.81 -9.15
C GLU A 323 23.91 0.07 -8.61
N ILE A 324 22.82 0.81 -8.36
CA ILE A 324 21.56 0.31 -7.80
C ILE A 324 20.43 0.71 -8.73
N THR A 325 19.39 -0.11 -8.83
CA THR A 325 18.19 0.22 -9.59
C THR A 325 16.92 0.00 -8.77
N PHE A 326 16.10 1.05 -8.64
CA PHE A 326 14.76 0.97 -8.07
C PHE A 326 13.71 0.90 -9.18
N LEU A 327 12.78 -0.05 -9.06
CA LEU A 327 11.74 -0.31 -10.06
C LEU A 327 10.44 0.38 -9.67
N TYR A 328 9.75 0.98 -10.63
CA TYR A 328 8.48 1.67 -10.45
C TYR A 328 7.39 1.08 -11.36
N ASN A 329 6.14 1.13 -10.91
CA ASN A 329 4.98 0.95 -11.77
C ASN A 329 4.69 2.26 -12.51
N GLU A 330 4.35 2.15 -13.79
CA GLU A 330 3.88 3.26 -14.61
C GLU A 330 2.51 3.77 -14.12
N PRO A 331 2.23 5.07 -14.22
CA PRO A 331 0.90 5.62 -13.95
C PRO A 331 -0.10 5.02 -14.93
N TYR A 332 -1.28 4.65 -14.43
CA TYR A 332 -2.36 4.18 -15.28
C TYR A 332 -2.88 5.33 -16.15
N ALA A 333 -3.00 5.10 -17.46
CA ALA A 333 -3.54 6.11 -18.36
C ALA A 333 -5.06 6.26 -18.14
N ALA A 334 -5.51 7.50 -17.92
CA ALA A 334 -6.89 7.86 -17.57
C ALA A 334 -7.99 7.35 -18.53
N ASN A 335 -7.62 6.85 -19.71
CA ASN A 335 -8.54 6.40 -20.77
C ASN A 335 -8.59 4.88 -20.95
N VAL A 336 -7.88 4.09 -20.16
CA VAL A 336 -7.97 2.62 -20.24
C VAL A 336 -9.14 2.16 -19.36
N ALA A 337 -10.05 1.37 -19.93
CA ALA A 337 -11.22 0.86 -19.21
C ALA A 337 -10.89 -0.42 -18.42
N ILE A 338 -11.25 -0.45 -17.14
CA ILE A 338 -11.22 -1.64 -16.27
C ILE A 338 -12.56 -2.37 -16.35
N SER A 339 -12.54 -3.68 -16.58
CA SER A 339 -13.73 -4.52 -16.48
C SER A 339 -14.01 -4.86 -15.02
N VAL A 340 -15.07 -4.28 -14.45
CA VAL A 340 -15.54 -4.57 -13.09
C VAL A 340 -16.68 -5.60 -13.16
N PRO A 341 -16.56 -6.76 -12.48
CA PRO A 341 -17.63 -7.76 -12.43
C PRO A 341 -18.86 -7.24 -11.70
N VAL A 342 -20.05 -7.57 -12.24
CA VAL A 342 -21.35 -7.25 -11.66
C VAL A 342 -22.17 -8.52 -11.53
N TYR A 343 -22.62 -8.81 -10.31
CA TYR A 343 -23.43 -9.98 -9.97
C TYR A 343 -24.86 -9.58 -9.62
N TYR A 344 -25.83 -10.27 -10.20
CA TYR A 344 -27.24 -10.20 -9.85
C TYR A 344 -27.57 -11.46 -9.05
N ARG A 345 -27.92 -11.30 -7.78
CA ARG A 345 -28.18 -12.43 -6.87
C ARG A 345 -29.58 -12.37 -6.29
N SER A 346 -30.19 -13.50 -6.02
CA SER A 346 -31.41 -13.56 -5.21
C SER A 346 -31.10 -13.40 -3.72
N SER A 347 -32.13 -13.12 -2.92
CA SER A 347 -32.04 -12.95 -1.46
C SER A 347 -31.53 -14.18 -0.71
N ASP A 348 -31.59 -15.37 -1.32
CA ASP A 348 -31.03 -16.64 -0.82
C ASP A 348 -29.57 -16.87 -1.26
N GLY A 349 -28.96 -15.92 -1.97
CA GLY A 349 -27.56 -15.95 -2.39
C GLY A 349 -27.30 -16.59 -3.75
N GLN A 350 -28.32 -17.13 -4.44
CA GLN A 350 -28.14 -17.72 -5.77
C GLN A 350 -27.80 -16.66 -6.81
N THR A 351 -26.87 -16.96 -7.72
CA THR A 351 -26.54 -16.05 -8.82
C THR A 351 -27.58 -16.18 -9.92
N LEU A 352 -28.35 -15.13 -10.15
CA LEU A 352 -29.34 -15.02 -11.21
C LEU A 352 -28.67 -14.68 -12.55
N ARG A 353 -27.66 -13.80 -12.52
CA ARG A 353 -26.86 -13.41 -13.70
C ARG A 353 -25.51 -12.83 -13.29
N SER A 354 -24.51 -12.97 -14.17
CA SER A 354 -23.22 -12.29 -14.08
C SER A 354 -22.95 -11.51 -15.37
N THR A 355 -22.32 -10.34 -15.24
CA THR A 355 -21.84 -9.51 -16.35
C THR A 355 -20.60 -8.73 -15.89
N THR A 356 -20.01 -7.97 -16.80
CA THR A 356 -19.00 -6.96 -16.49
C THR A 356 -19.47 -5.58 -16.91
N VAL A 357 -18.94 -4.54 -16.29
CA VAL A 357 -19.08 -3.14 -16.73
C VAL A 357 -17.71 -2.52 -16.89
N LEU A 358 -17.55 -1.64 -17.87
CA LEU A 358 -16.31 -0.89 -18.08
C LEU A 358 -16.31 0.35 -17.18
N CYS A 359 -15.24 0.51 -16.39
CA CYS A 359 -15.01 1.65 -15.51
C CYS A 359 -13.70 2.34 -15.86
N TYR A 360 -13.63 3.66 -15.69
CA TYR A 360 -12.44 4.47 -15.95
C TYR A 360 -11.84 4.99 -14.65
N GLN A 361 -10.61 5.51 -14.69
CA GLN A 361 -9.96 6.09 -13.52
C GLN A 361 -10.87 7.13 -12.84
N GLY A 362 -10.98 7.07 -11.51
CA GLY A 362 -11.88 7.94 -10.74
C GLY A 362 -13.19 7.28 -10.34
N ASN A 363 -14.20 8.09 -10.02
CA ASN A 363 -15.51 7.62 -9.56
C ASN A 363 -16.38 7.17 -10.76
N ASN A 364 -16.93 5.97 -10.67
CA ASN A 364 -17.88 5.40 -11.61
C ASN A 364 -19.16 5.02 -10.87
N THR A 365 -20.29 5.05 -11.58
CA THR A 365 -21.57 4.59 -11.04
C THR A 365 -22.04 3.38 -11.82
N VAL A 366 -22.16 2.24 -11.15
CA VAL A 366 -22.73 1.02 -11.72
C VAL A 366 -24.20 0.95 -11.35
N ARG A 367 -25.07 0.83 -12.34
CA ARG A 367 -26.53 0.77 -12.16
C ARG A 367 -27.04 -0.64 -12.40
N ALA A 368 -27.92 -1.14 -11.54
CA ALA A 368 -28.55 -2.45 -11.74
C ALA A 368 -29.34 -2.44 -13.06
N ASN A 369 -29.37 -3.54 -13.78
CA ASN A 369 -30.19 -3.73 -14.98
C ASN A 369 -31.21 -4.85 -14.75
N ASP A 370 -32.46 -4.48 -14.50
CA ASP A 370 -33.54 -5.43 -14.16
C ASP A 370 -33.86 -6.39 -15.32
N ALA A 371 -33.55 -6.02 -16.56
CA ALA A 371 -33.72 -6.89 -17.73
C ALA A 371 -32.76 -8.09 -17.74
N LEU A 372 -31.69 -8.05 -16.93
CA LEU A 372 -30.75 -9.16 -16.76
C LEU A 372 -31.21 -10.21 -15.74
N VAL A 373 -32.34 -9.97 -15.07
CA VAL A 373 -32.90 -10.83 -14.03
C VAL A 373 -34.21 -11.46 -14.53
N PRO A 374 -34.52 -12.74 -14.19
CA PRO A 374 -35.78 -13.37 -14.58
C PRO A 374 -37.03 -12.57 -14.18
N SER A 375 -38.09 -12.66 -14.98
CA SER A 375 -39.37 -11.99 -14.71
C SER A 375 -39.94 -12.37 -13.35
N GLY A 376 -40.45 -11.39 -12.62
CA GLY A 376 -41.03 -11.60 -11.30
C GLY A 376 -40.03 -11.45 -10.16
N TYR A 377 -38.81 -10.97 -10.40
CA TYR A 377 -37.90 -10.51 -9.35
C TYR A 377 -37.91 -8.98 -9.24
N ILE A 378 -37.80 -8.46 -8.02
CA ILE A 378 -37.76 -7.04 -7.68
C ILE A 378 -36.44 -6.76 -6.95
N LEU A 379 -35.73 -5.72 -7.39
CA LEU A 379 -34.49 -5.26 -6.78
C LEU A 379 -34.71 -4.88 -5.30
N GLN A 380 -33.85 -5.38 -4.43
CA GLN A 380 -33.86 -5.13 -2.98
C GLN A 380 -32.71 -4.22 -2.53
N SER A 381 -31.54 -4.34 -3.15
CA SER A 381 -30.39 -3.48 -2.85
C SER A 381 -30.51 -2.11 -3.53
N SER A 382 -29.63 -1.16 -3.16
CA SER A 382 -29.51 0.11 -3.86
C SER A 382 -29.36 -0.07 -5.38
N ARG A 383 -30.07 0.74 -6.16
CA ARG A 383 -30.04 0.70 -7.64
C ARG A 383 -28.70 1.13 -8.23
N ASN A 384 -27.96 1.96 -7.52
CA ASN A 384 -26.66 2.49 -7.92
C ASN A 384 -25.60 2.12 -6.89
N VAL A 385 -24.45 1.67 -7.37
CA VAL A 385 -23.25 1.38 -6.57
C VAL A 385 -22.09 2.20 -7.12
N SER A 386 -21.42 2.95 -6.24
CA SER A 386 -20.22 3.70 -6.60
C SER A 386 -19.01 2.77 -6.64
N VAL A 387 -18.20 2.89 -7.69
CA VAL A 387 -16.94 2.16 -7.87
C VAL A 387 -15.84 3.17 -8.18
N TYR A 388 -14.84 3.25 -7.31
CA TYR A 388 -13.65 4.07 -7.54
C TYR A 388 -12.53 3.23 -8.18
N ILE A 389 -11.98 3.72 -9.29
CA ILE A 389 -10.79 3.15 -9.93
C ILE A 389 -9.59 4.03 -9.56
N ALA A 390 -8.66 3.48 -8.79
CA ALA A 390 -7.45 4.17 -8.37
C ALA A 390 -6.49 4.43 -9.56
N SER A 391 -5.50 5.31 -9.36
CA SER A 391 -4.48 5.65 -10.36
C SER A 391 -3.54 4.51 -10.76
N ASN A 392 -3.65 3.34 -10.11
CA ASN A 392 -2.97 2.11 -10.45
C ASN A 392 -3.92 1.07 -11.11
N GLY A 393 -5.17 1.45 -11.43
CA GLY A 393 -6.16 0.60 -12.10
C GLY A 393 -6.95 -0.35 -11.17
N ILE A 394 -6.75 -0.29 -9.85
CA ILE A 394 -7.48 -1.15 -8.90
C ILE A 394 -8.90 -0.59 -8.64
N ALA A 395 -9.91 -1.44 -8.76
CA ALA A 395 -11.30 -1.11 -8.48
C ALA A 395 -11.67 -1.32 -7.00
N ASN A 396 -12.40 -0.37 -6.42
CA ASN A 396 -12.99 -0.46 -5.10
C ASN A 396 -14.47 -0.03 -5.12
N PRO A 397 -15.43 -0.93 -4.85
CA PRO A 397 -15.24 -2.36 -4.59
C PRO A 397 -14.74 -3.12 -5.84
N ALA A 398 -14.07 -4.25 -5.63
CA ALA A 398 -13.53 -5.08 -6.73
C ALA A 398 -14.63 -5.77 -7.58
N ALA A 399 -15.86 -5.83 -7.07
CA ALA A 399 -17.05 -6.27 -7.79
C ALA A 399 -18.30 -5.62 -7.20
N VAL A 400 -19.35 -5.50 -8.02
CA VAL A 400 -20.66 -4.97 -7.62
C VAL A 400 -21.66 -6.12 -7.50
N VAL A 401 -22.50 -6.08 -6.47
CA VAL A 401 -23.58 -7.07 -6.26
C VAL A 401 -24.91 -6.34 -6.11
N PHE A 402 -25.89 -6.74 -6.92
CA PHE A 402 -27.29 -6.33 -6.76
C PHE A 402 -28.13 -7.52 -6.29
N THR A 403 -28.92 -7.31 -5.24
CA THR A 403 -29.75 -8.35 -4.63
C THR A 403 -31.21 -8.17 -5.03
N TYR A 404 -31.89 -9.25 -5.42
CA TYR A 404 -33.27 -9.30 -5.87
C TYR A 404 -34.10 -10.30 -5.06
N ALA A 405 -35.42 -10.10 -4.96
CA ALA A 405 -36.36 -11.04 -4.36
C ALA A 405 -37.56 -11.26 -5.28
N LYS A 406 -38.20 -12.44 -5.24
CA LYS A 406 -39.39 -12.71 -6.05
C LYS A 406 -40.56 -11.83 -5.59
N ALA A 407 -41.22 -11.16 -6.54
CA ALA A 407 -42.40 -10.35 -6.32
C ALA A 407 -43.50 -11.20 -5.67
N VAL A 408 -44.00 -10.72 -4.54
CA VAL A 408 -45.14 -11.33 -3.84
C VAL A 408 -46.37 -10.49 -4.18
N SER A 409 -47.37 -11.12 -4.79
CA SER A 409 -48.66 -10.52 -5.13
C SER A 409 -49.79 -11.46 -4.74
N SER A 410 -50.98 -10.91 -4.56
CA SER A 410 -52.15 -11.67 -4.16
C SER A 410 -53.44 -11.06 -4.70
N ASN A 411 -54.48 -11.88 -4.82
CA ASN A 411 -55.76 -11.46 -5.39
C ASN A 411 -56.73 -11.05 -4.29
N VAL A 412 -57.30 -9.84 -4.43
CA VAL A 412 -58.42 -9.34 -3.62
C VAL A 412 -59.69 -9.53 -4.43
N LYS A 413 -60.74 -10.10 -3.83
CA LYS A 413 -62.06 -10.19 -4.44
C LYS A 413 -62.79 -8.86 -4.26
N VAL A 414 -63.25 -8.26 -5.36
CA VAL A 414 -64.07 -7.03 -5.36
C VAL A 414 -65.49 -7.40 -5.71
N VAL A 415 -66.44 -7.02 -4.86
CA VAL A 415 -67.86 -7.37 -5.01
C VAL A 415 -68.71 -6.10 -5.02
N TYR A 416 -69.56 -5.97 -6.03
CA TYR A 416 -70.56 -4.91 -6.13
C TYR A 416 -71.88 -5.50 -5.68
N ARG A 417 -72.49 -4.94 -4.64
CA ARG A 417 -73.72 -5.46 -4.03
C ARG A 417 -74.84 -4.45 -4.09
N ASP A 418 -76.08 -4.92 -4.21
CA ASP A 418 -77.24 -4.09 -3.95
C ASP A 418 -77.46 -3.87 -2.43
N ASN A 419 -78.36 -2.95 -2.07
CA ASN A 419 -78.70 -2.63 -0.68
C ASN A 419 -79.40 -3.79 0.06
N GLY A 420 -79.81 -4.85 -0.64
CA GLY A 420 -80.34 -6.11 -0.08
C GLY A 420 -79.28 -7.21 0.08
N GLY A 421 -78.01 -6.94 -0.29
CA GLY A 421 -76.89 -7.87 -0.20
C GLY A 421 -76.68 -8.75 -1.43
N GLY A 422 -77.53 -8.64 -2.45
CA GLY A 422 -77.43 -9.35 -3.73
C GLY A 422 -76.18 -8.91 -4.50
N VAL A 423 -75.48 -9.86 -5.13
CA VAL A 423 -74.27 -9.55 -5.92
C VAL A 423 -74.67 -9.08 -7.32
N LEU A 424 -74.31 -7.84 -7.65
CA LEU A 424 -74.52 -7.24 -8.97
C LEU A 424 -73.39 -7.58 -9.93
N TYR A 425 -72.15 -7.60 -9.43
CA TYR A 425 -70.95 -7.97 -10.18
C TYR A 425 -69.83 -8.37 -9.21
N SER A 426 -68.90 -9.22 -9.64
CA SER A 426 -67.68 -9.48 -8.87
C SER A 426 -66.50 -9.81 -9.77
N HIS A 427 -65.30 -9.41 -9.36
CA HIS A 427 -64.05 -9.76 -10.02
C HIS A 427 -62.90 -9.83 -9.01
N TYR A 428 -61.71 -10.24 -9.47
CA TYR A 428 -60.49 -10.17 -8.68
C TYR A 428 -59.63 -8.98 -9.13
N VAL A 429 -58.90 -8.40 -8.19
CA VAL A 429 -57.83 -7.41 -8.42
C VAL A 429 -56.54 -7.96 -7.84
N THR A 430 -55.49 -8.04 -8.65
CA THR A 430 -54.16 -8.44 -8.20
C THR A 430 -53.43 -7.22 -7.63
N VAL A 431 -53.00 -7.32 -6.38
CA VAL A 431 -52.24 -6.27 -5.66
C VAL A 431 -50.90 -6.83 -5.19
N GLY A 432 -49.84 -6.02 -5.23
CA GLY A 432 -48.51 -6.39 -4.75
C GLY A 432 -48.38 -6.27 -3.22
N THR A 433 -47.23 -6.59 -2.63
CA THR A 433 -46.91 -6.30 -1.22
C THR A 433 -47.12 -4.83 -0.84
N GLY A 434 -47.63 -4.56 0.36
CA GLY A 434 -47.90 -3.22 0.88
C GLY A 434 -49.39 -2.87 0.95
N ASN A 435 -49.70 -1.58 1.16
CA ASN A 435 -51.07 -1.07 1.26
C ASN A 435 -51.56 -0.56 -0.10
N HIS A 436 -52.79 -0.88 -0.46
CA HIS A 436 -53.44 -0.49 -1.71
C HIS A 436 -54.85 0.01 -1.45
N THR A 437 -55.32 0.95 -2.26
CA THR A 437 -56.70 1.45 -2.22
C THR A 437 -57.41 1.00 -3.49
N ILE A 438 -58.51 0.26 -3.32
CA ILE A 438 -59.39 -0.18 -4.40
C ILE A 438 -60.56 0.79 -4.49
N TYR A 439 -60.89 1.26 -5.69
CA TYR A 439 -62.01 2.17 -5.93
C TYR A 439 -63.18 1.45 -6.59
N ALA A 440 -64.40 1.89 -6.29
CA ALA A 440 -65.61 1.38 -6.93
C ALA A 440 -65.66 1.81 -8.40
N ASN A 441 -65.85 0.84 -9.31
CA ASN A 441 -66.05 1.12 -10.73
C ASN A 441 -67.54 1.01 -11.11
N ASN A 442 -68.20 2.17 -11.21
CA ASN A 442 -69.62 2.27 -11.54
C ASN A 442 -69.98 1.70 -12.92
N ALA A 443 -69.01 1.57 -13.84
CA ALA A 443 -69.26 1.01 -15.16
C ALA A 443 -69.52 -0.52 -15.15
N LEU A 444 -69.16 -1.20 -14.05
CA LEU A 444 -69.33 -2.65 -13.89
C LEU A 444 -70.67 -3.03 -13.26
N VAL A 445 -71.48 -2.03 -12.86
CA VAL A 445 -72.78 -2.23 -12.23
C VAL A 445 -73.89 -1.99 -13.26
N PRO A 446 -74.99 -2.77 -13.26
CA PRO A 446 -76.11 -2.56 -14.18
C PRO A 446 -76.64 -1.12 -14.17
N LYS A 447 -77.04 -0.63 -15.34
CA LYS A 447 -77.67 0.69 -15.48
C LYS A 447 -78.90 0.80 -14.57
N GLY A 448 -79.03 1.93 -13.87
CA GLY A 448 -80.10 2.17 -12.90
C GLY A 448 -79.68 1.98 -11.45
N TYR A 449 -78.46 1.52 -11.17
CA TYR A 449 -77.90 1.47 -9.82
C TYR A 449 -76.95 2.64 -9.56
N VAL A 450 -77.05 3.25 -8.38
CA VAL A 450 -76.18 4.34 -7.91
C VAL A 450 -75.43 3.87 -6.68
N LEU A 451 -74.14 4.20 -6.58
CA LEU A 451 -73.30 3.89 -5.42
C LEU A 451 -73.83 4.63 -4.19
N VAL A 452 -74.15 3.90 -3.12
CA VAL A 452 -74.64 4.46 -1.84
C VAL A 452 -73.70 4.20 -0.67
N GLY A 453 -72.73 3.29 -0.82
CA GLY A 453 -71.68 3.02 0.17
C GLY A 453 -70.39 3.81 -0.05
N ALA A 454 -69.32 3.40 0.64
CA ALA A 454 -67.98 3.96 0.44
C ALA A 454 -67.51 3.75 -1.02
N SER A 455 -66.81 4.73 -1.59
CA SER A 455 -66.28 4.66 -2.97
C SER A 455 -64.88 4.08 -3.07
N SER A 456 -64.26 3.75 -1.92
CA SER A 456 -62.96 3.10 -1.84
C SER A 456 -62.86 2.16 -0.65
N ALA A 457 -61.94 1.20 -0.74
CA ALA A 457 -61.60 0.26 0.32
C ALA A 457 -60.08 0.04 0.35
N ASN A 458 -59.49 0.02 1.54
CA ASN A 458 -58.05 -0.24 1.71
C ASN A 458 -57.81 -1.73 1.93
N VAL A 459 -56.75 -2.24 1.33
CA VAL A 459 -56.27 -3.62 1.47
C VAL A 459 -54.77 -3.62 1.69
N SER A 460 -54.27 -4.58 2.45
CA SER A 460 -52.83 -4.79 2.64
C SER A 460 -52.41 -6.19 2.23
N VAL A 461 -51.20 -6.31 1.68
CA VAL A 461 -50.57 -7.59 1.33
C VAL A 461 -49.24 -7.70 2.07
N SER A 462 -49.09 -8.72 2.90
CA SER A 462 -47.83 -8.98 3.63
C SER A 462 -46.71 -9.43 2.70
N SER A 463 -45.46 -9.35 3.16
CA SER A 463 -44.28 -9.92 2.49
C SER A 463 -44.36 -11.43 2.25
N SER A 464 -45.27 -12.13 2.91
CA SER A 464 -45.58 -13.56 2.74
C SER A 464 -46.81 -13.83 1.87
N GLY A 465 -47.46 -12.80 1.32
CA GLY A 465 -48.61 -12.93 0.41
C GLY A 465 -49.97 -13.05 1.10
N TYR A 466 -50.07 -12.71 2.38
CA TYR A 466 -51.37 -12.67 3.06
C TYR A 466 -52.09 -11.35 2.77
N VAL A 467 -53.36 -11.45 2.37
CA VAL A 467 -54.22 -10.30 2.04
C VAL A 467 -55.20 -10.02 3.17
N SER A 468 -55.32 -8.75 3.57
CA SER A 468 -56.30 -8.31 4.56
C SER A 468 -56.93 -6.96 4.20
N PRO A 469 -58.27 -6.85 4.06
CA PRO A 469 -59.21 -7.96 3.90
C PRO A 469 -59.07 -8.63 2.52
N SER A 470 -59.38 -9.92 2.43
CA SER A 470 -59.33 -10.69 1.17
C SER A 470 -60.55 -10.44 0.24
N GLU A 471 -61.60 -9.80 0.75
CA GLU A 471 -62.77 -9.33 -0.01
C GLU A 471 -63.09 -7.87 0.36
N VAL A 472 -63.40 -7.05 -0.64
CA VAL A 472 -63.95 -5.70 -0.47
C VAL A 472 -65.30 -5.60 -1.18
N SER A 473 -66.27 -4.90 -0.58
CA SER A 473 -67.62 -4.75 -1.12
C SER A 473 -68.00 -3.27 -1.29
N PHE A 474 -68.64 -2.95 -2.42
CA PHE A 474 -69.22 -1.64 -2.71
C PHE A 474 -70.74 -1.75 -2.83
N ILE A 475 -71.50 -0.89 -2.13
CA ILE A 475 -72.97 -1.00 -2.01
C ILE A 475 -73.67 0.00 -2.94
N TYR A 476 -74.65 -0.49 -3.70
CA TYR A 476 -75.44 0.26 -4.67
C TYR A 476 -76.95 0.14 -4.38
N ALA A 477 -77.73 1.13 -4.79
CA ALA A 477 -79.19 1.09 -4.72
C ALA A 477 -79.82 1.47 -6.07
N PRO A 478 -81.02 0.95 -6.41
CA PRO A 478 -81.77 1.39 -7.57
C PRO A 478 -82.08 2.89 -7.48
N GLY A 479 -81.67 3.66 -8.47
CA GLY A 479 -81.95 5.09 -8.57
C GLY A 479 -83.37 5.35 -9.05
N VAL A 480 -84.10 6.23 -8.36
CA VAL A 480 -85.36 6.81 -8.87
C VAL A 480 -85.00 7.79 -10.00
N PRO A 481 -85.73 7.80 -11.14
CA PRO A 481 -85.43 8.71 -12.25
C PRO A 481 -85.84 10.14 -11.87
N THR A 482 -84.86 11.05 -11.85
CA THR A 482 -85.06 12.50 -11.72
C THR A 482 -84.49 13.17 -12.99
N PRO A 483 -85.22 14.12 -13.62
CA PRO A 483 -84.99 14.54 -15.01
C PRO A 483 -83.67 15.27 -15.27
N GLU A 484 -83.23 15.17 -16.52
CA GLU A 484 -82.05 15.83 -17.08
C GLU A 484 -82.01 17.34 -16.79
N THR A 485 -80.90 17.79 -16.22
CA THR A 485 -80.51 19.21 -16.12
C THR A 485 -79.09 19.37 -16.69
N PRO A 486 -78.70 20.58 -17.14
CA PRO A 486 -77.96 20.77 -18.38
C PRO A 486 -76.47 20.44 -18.30
N LYS A 487 -75.90 20.15 -19.48
CA LYS A 487 -74.47 20.03 -19.79
C LYS A 487 -73.61 21.02 -18.99
N PRO A 488 -72.56 20.57 -18.26
CA PRO A 488 -71.67 21.49 -17.57
C PRO A 488 -70.87 22.34 -18.57
N VAL A 489 -71.01 23.65 -18.43
CA VAL A 489 -70.03 24.66 -18.81
C VAL A 489 -68.69 24.30 -18.14
N PRO A 490 -67.51 24.54 -18.76
CA PRO A 490 -66.22 24.19 -18.16
C PRO A 490 -66.05 24.97 -16.86
N THR A 491 -66.27 24.31 -15.73
CA THR A 491 -65.92 24.82 -14.41
C THR A 491 -64.45 24.49 -14.15
N ASN A 492 -63.76 25.45 -13.55
CA ASN A 492 -62.33 25.43 -13.29
C ASN A 492 -61.81 24.06 -12.80
N PRO A 493 -60.61 23.64 -13.24
CA PRO A 493 -60.00 22.39 -12.78
C PRO A 493 -59.93 22.36 -11.25
N PRO A 494 -60.01 21.17 -10.62
CA PRO A 494 -59.88 21.02 -9.18
C PRO A 494 -58.62 21.73 -8.69
N LYS A 495 -58.75 22.45 -7.58
CA LYS A 495 -57.62 23.03 -6.83
C LYS A 495 -56.64 21.88 -6.49
N PRO A 496 -55.33 22.03 -6.72
CA PRO A 496 -54.35 20.94 -6.58
C PRO A 496 -54.11 20.64 -5.10
N ASN A 497 -54.79 19.63 -4.57
CA ASN A 497 -54.67 19.22 -3.17
C ASN A 497 -54.33 17.72 -3.01
N ASN A 498 -53.96 16.99 -4.08
CA ASN A 498 -53.67 15.55 -4.02
C ASN A 498 -52.18 15.24 -4.20
N ILE A 499 -51.28 16.18 -3.82
CA ILE A 499 -49.84 15.90 -3.78
C ILE A 499 -49.59 14.82 -2.70
N PRO A 500 -49.02 13.65 -3.03
CA PRO A 500 -48.80 12.59 -2.05
C PRO A 500 -47.99 13.07 -0.84
N GLU A 501 -48.35 12.62 0.36
CA GLU A 501 -47.58 12.88 1.57
C GLU A 501 -46.16 12.30 1.41
N GLY A 502 -45.13 13.08 1.76
CA GLY A 502 -43.73 12.73 1.52
C GLY A 502 -43.19 13.07 0.12
N THR A 503 -43.98 13.75 -0.73
CA THR A 503 -43.48 14.29 -2.00
C THR A 503 -42.31 15.25 -1.77
N TYR A 504 -41.22 15.05 -2.51
CA TYR A 504 -40.08 15.95 -2.46
C TYR A 504 -40.39 17.27 -3.15
N PHE A 505 -40.19 18.36 -2.42
CA PHE A 505 -40.27 19.71 -2.97
C PHE A 505 -38.85 20.23 -3.24
N ILE A 506 -38.61 20.67 -4.48
CA ILE A 506 -37.34 21.30 -4.87
C ILE A 506 -37.14 22.53 -4.01
N PRO A 507 -36.01 22.70 -3.31
CA PRO A 507 -35.80 23.81 -2.38
C PRO A 507 -36.04 25.17 -3.02
N GLN A 508 -36.38 26.16 -2.18
CA GLN A 508 -36.43 27.55 -2.66
C GLN A 508 -35.06 27.98 -3.18
N TYR A 509 -35.07 28.74 -4.27
CA TYR A 509 -33.83 29.19 -4.89
C TYR A 509 -33.13 30.28 -4.07
N GLN A 510 -31.81 30.31 -4.15
CA GLN A 510 -30.98 31.43 -3.74
C GLN A 510 -30.59 32.28 -4.96
N ILE A 511 -30.44 33.59 -4.81
CA ILE A 511 -30.09 34.49 -5.92
C ILE A 511 -28.60 34.84 -5.83
N ALA A 512 -27.84 34.51 -6.88
CA ALA A 512 -26.44 34.90 -7.00
C ALA A 512 -26.06 35.12 -8.47
N ARG A 513 -25.02 35.91 -8.73
CA ARG A 513 -24.53 36.16 -10.10
C ARG A 513 -23.60 35.05 -10.55
N ILE A 514 -23.86 34.48 -11.72
CA ILE A 514 -22.93 33.55 -12.38
C ILE A 514 -21.78 34.35 -13.01
N SER A 515 -20.54 33.86 -12.87
CA SER A 515 -19.35 34.42 -13.51
C SER A 515 -18.92 33.56 -14.69
N GLY A 516 -18.36 34.18 -15.73
CA GLY A 516 -17.98 33.47 -16.95
C GLY A 516 -19.19 33.08 -17.80
N ASN A 517 -18.97 32.26 -18.82
CA ASN A 517 -20.01 31.74 -19.70
C ASN A 517 -20.01 30.22 -19.63
N HIS A 518 -21.15 29.62 -19.29
CA HIS A 518 -21.27 28.19 -19.07
C HIS A 518 -22.40 27.60 -19.90
N ASP A 519 -22.21 26.38 -20.38
CA ASP A 519 -23.25 25.63 -21.06
C ASP A 519 -24.31 25.16 -20.07
N VAL A 520 -25.58 25.26 -20.48
CA VAL A 520 -26.72 24.83 -19.69
C VAL A 520 -27.46 23.71 -20.40
N TYR A 521 -27.69 22.62 -19.68
CA TYR A 521 -28.30 21.39 -20.16
C TYR A 521 -29.67 21.17 -19.51
N LEU A 522 -30.58 20.46 -20.16
CA LEU A 522 -31.85 20.01 -19.58
C LEU A 522 -31.66 18.77 -18.70
N GLY A 523 -30.53 18.64 -18.01
CA GLY A 523 -30.22 17.58 -17.05
C GLY A 523 -28.73 17.60 -16.67
N PRO A 524 -28.30 16.83 -15.65
CA PRO A 524 -26.94 16.90 -15.12
C PRO A 524 -25.92 16.23 -16.07
N GLY A 525 -25.57 16.95 -17.13
CA GLY A 525 -24.45 16.63 -18.02
C GLY A 525 -24.75 16.68 -19.52
N PRO A 526 -23.70 16.52 -20.35
CA PRO A 526 -23.77 16.66 -21.80
C PRO A 526 -24.57 15.55 -22.51
N GLN A 527 -24.93 14.48 -21.80
CA GLN A 527 -25.86 13.45 -22.26
C GLN A 527 -27.32 13.92 -22.34
N TYR A 528 -27.64 15.08 -21.74
CA TYR A 528 -28.94 15.74 -21.86
C TYR A 528 -28.90 16.81 -22.94
N TYR A 529 -30.08 17.18 -23.46
CA TYR A 529 -30.18 18.21 -24.48
C TYR A 529 -29.57 19.55 -23.99
N ARG A 530 -28.67 20.15 -24.78
CA ARG A 530 -28.06 21.45 -24.48
C ARG A 530 -29.07 22.57 -24.72
N ALA A 531 -29.59 23.14 -23.64
CA ALA A 531 -30.58 24.21 -23.69
C ALA A 531 -30.00 25.53 -24.21
N GLY A 532 -28.76 25.87 -23.83
CA GLY A 532 -28.14 27.14 -24.20
C GLY A 532 -26.88 27.42 -23.39
N SER A 533 -26.57 28.71 -23.17
CA SER A 533 -25.49 29.15 -22.29
C SER A 533 -25.96 30.28 -21.37
N ALA A 534 -25.39 30.34 -20.17
CA ALA A 534 -25.62 31.38 -19.18
C ALA A 534 -24.30 32.07 -18.83
N GLY A 535 -24.30 33.41 -18.81
CA GLY A 535 -23.12 34.16 -18.40
C GLY A 535 -23.40 35.56 -17.90
N ASN A 536 -22.62 36.00 -16.90
CA ASN A 536 -22.59 37.34 -16.32
C ASN A 536 -23.93 37.91 -15.82
N GLY A 537 -24.97 37.08 -15.64
CA GLY A 537 -26.31 37.47 -15.18
C GLY A 537 -26.64 37.04 -13.75
N LYS A 538 -27.79 37.49 -13.21
CA LYS A 538 -28.34 36.95 -11.95
C LYS A 538 -29.01 35.61 -12.24
N CYS A 539 -28.70 34.60 -11.44
CA CYS A 539 -29.27 33.26 -11.54
C CYS A 539 -30.01 32.89 -10.24
N ARG A 540 -31.01 32.02 -10.38
CA ARG A 540 -31.77 31.40 -9.28
C ARG A 540 -31.24 29.99 -9.08
N TRP A 541 -30.57 29.71 -7.97
CA TRP A 541 -29.88 28.45 -7.71
C TRP A 541 -30.68 27.60 -6.74
N PHE A 542 -31.06 26.38 -7.13
CA PHE A 542 -31.98 25.53 -6.37
C PHE A 542 -31.26 24.46 -5.54
N GLY A 543 -30.17 23.90 -6.05
CA GLY A 543 -29.42 22.82 -5.40
C GLY A 543 -28.49 22.10 -6.37
N THR A 544 -27.70 21.15 -5.84
CA THR A 544 -26.73 20.37 -6.63
C THR A 544 -27.17 18.91 -6.80
N VAL A 545 -26.76 18.28 -7.90
CA VAL A 545 -26.95 16.84 -8.14
C VAL A 545 -25.90 16.37 -9.15
N ASN A 546 -25.20 15.28 -8.84
CA ASN A 546 -24.21 14.63 -9.73
C ASN A 546 -23.16 15.58 -10.32
N GLY A 547 -22.63 16.53 -9.53
CA GLY A 547 -21.63 17.49 -10.02
C GLY A 547 -22.19 18.63 -10.88
N TYR A 548 -23.51 18.76 -10.97
CA TYR A 548 -24.19 19.87 -11.63
C TYR A 548 -25.07 20.64 -10.63
N ALA A 549 -25.38 21.90 -10.93
CA ALA A 549 -26.31 22.72 -10.18
C ALA A 549 -27.57 23.02 -11.01
N LEU A 550 -28.75 22.80 -10.43
CA LEU A 550 -30.02 23.24 -11.01
C LEU A 550 -30.14 24.75 -10.82
N MET A 551 -30.25 25.49 -11.92
CA MET A 551 -30.37 26.93 -11.89
C MET A 551 -31.35 27.46 -12.93
N GLY A 552 -32.00 28.56 -12.58
CA GLY A 552 -32.77 29.38 -13.51
C GLY A 552 -31.99 30.63 -13.94
N TYR A 553 -32.01 30.95 -15.23
CA TYR A 553 -31.27 32.05 -15.82
C TYR A 553 -32.07 32.76 -16.91
N GLU A 554 -31.77 34.04 -17.12
CA GLU A 554 -32.27 34.80 -18.27
C GLU A 554 -31.36 34.55 -19.48
N THR A 555 -31.99 34.28 -20.61
CA THR A 555 -31.32 34.14 -21.91
C THR A 555 -31.02 35.51 -22.50
N SER A 556 -30.07 35.56 -23.45
CA SER A 556 -29.72 36.80 -24.17
C SER A 556 -30.86 37.46 -24.95
N ARG A 557 -31.98 36.74 -25.15
CA ARG A 557 -33.19 37.24 -25.83
C ARG A 557 -34.32 37.63 -24.85
N GLY A 558 -34.03 37.72 -23.55
CA GLY A 558 -35.00 38.13 -22.52
C GLY A 558 -35.99 37.04 -22.09
N SER A 559 -35.89 35.82 -22.64
CA SER A 559 -36.62 34.65 -22.12
C SER A 559 -35.92 34.07 -20.90
N TYR A 560 -36.62 33.34 -20.05
CA TYR A 560 -36.06 32.64 -18.89
C TYR A 560 -36.03 31.13 -19.12
N ARG A 561 -35.13 30.42 -18.45
CA ARG A 561 -35.03 28.96 -18.50
C ARG A 561 -34.51 28.42 -17.18
N ILE A 562 -34.88 27.20 -16.85
CA ILE A 562 -34.35 26.39 -15.76
C ILE A 562 -33.62 25.19 -16.35
N GLY A 563 -32.37 24.99 -15.96
CA GLY A 563 -31.54 23.89 -16.43
C GLY A 563 -30.34 23.65 -15.51
N TYR A 564 -29.39 22.87 -15.98
CA TYR A 564 -28.26 22.39 -15.20
C TYR A 564 -26.94 22.92 -15.77
N VAL A 565 -26.11 23.44 -14.89
CA VAL A 565 -24.75 23.90 -15.18
C VAL A 565 -23.74 23.10 -14.36
N ASP A 566 -22.49 22.99 -14.82
CA ASP A 566 -21.41 22.40 -14.04
C ASP A 566 -21.35 23.06 -12.65
N ALA A 567 -21.20 22.27 -11.58
CA ALA A 567 -21.16 22.80 -10.22
C ALA A 567 -19.97 23.75 -9.98
N ALA A 568 -18.92 23.69 -10.81
CA ALA A 568 -17.83 24.67 -10.78
C ALA A 568 -18.31 26.10 -11.12
N ALA A 569 -19.49 26.27 -11.72
CA ALA A 569 -20.09 27.58 -12.00
C ALA A 569 -20.78 28.21 -10.76
N ILE A 570 -20.90 27.48 -9.65
CA ILE A 570 -21.51 27.99 -8.42
C ILE A 570 -20.66 29.14 -7.86
N PRO A 571 -21.23 30.34 -7.61
CA PRO A 571 -20.49 31.48 -7.08
C PRO A 571 -19.88 31.19 -5.70
N SER A 572 -18.66 31.67 -5.48
CA SER A 572 -17.98 31.58 -4.19
C SER A 572 -18.83 32.18 -3.07
N GLY A 573 -19.10 31.40 -2.01
CA GLY A 573 -19.92 31.81 -0.87
C GLY A 573 -21.39 31.40 -0.96
N LEU A 574 -21.83 30.81 -2.08
CA LEU A 574 -23.18 30.24 -2.20
C LEU A 574 -23.18 28.78 -1.72
N ASN A 575 -23.86 28.50 -0.61
CA ASN A 575 -24.01 27.14 -0.09
C ASN A 575 -25.34 26.55 -0.55
N LEU A 576 -25.28 25.59 -1.48
CA LEU A 576 -26.43 24.89 -2.03
C LEU A 576 -26.49 23.46 -1.48
N GLY A 577 -27.67 23.04 -1.02
CA GLY A 577 -27.91 21.66 -0.63
C GLY A 577 -28.00 20.73 -1.84
N GLU A 578 -27.76 19.44 -1.60
CA GLU A 578 -27.97 18.39 -2.60
C GLU A 578 -29.47 18.15 -2.83
N LEU A 579 -29.86 17.93 -4.09
CA LEU A 579 -31.24 17.68 -4.49
C LEU A 579 -31.59 16.19 -4.32
N THR A 580 -32.50 15.89 -3.40
CA THR A 580 -33.03 14.54 -3.12
C THR A 580 -34.14 14.15 -4.09
N LEU A 581 -33.87 14.21 -5.40
CA LEU A 581 -34.87 13.97 -6.44
C LEU A 581 -35.60 12.62 -6.25
N MET A 582 -36.93 12.60 -6.45
CA MET A 582 -37.78 11.43 -6.19
C MET A 582 -37.50 10.25 -7.13
N ASN A 583 -37.24 10.53 -8.41
CA ASN A 583 -37.09 9.55 -9.48
C ASN A 583 -38.27 8.56 -9.57
N GLN A 584 -39.51 9.04 -9.39
CA GLN A 584 -40.73 8.23 -9.39
C GLN A 584 -41.34 8.15 -10.79
N GLU A 585 -41.42 6.97 -11.40
CA GLU A 585 -42.10 6.80 -12.69
C GLU A 585 -43.63 6.92 -12.53
N MET A 586 -44.24 7.77 -13.35
CA MET A 586 -45.67 8.05 -13.36
C MET A 586 -46.21 8.02 -14.78
N THR A 587 -47.44 7.55 -14.96
CA THR A 587 -48.14 7.57 -16.25
C THR A 587 -49.03 8.82 -16.32
N LEU A 588 -48.94 9.59 -17.41
CA LEU A 588 -49.75 10.79 -17.59
C LEU A 588 -51.23 10.44 -17.79
N LEU A 589 -52.13 11.11 -17.06
CA LEU A 589 -53.58 10.96 -17.20
C LEU A 589 -54.14 11.64 -18.46
N SER A 590 -53.43 12.63 -18.98
CA SER A 590 -53.81 13.42 -20.15
C SER A 590 -52.58 14.01 -20.82
N ARG A 591 -52.71 14.44 -22.09
CA ARG A 591 -51.63 15.11 -22.83
C ARG A 591 -51.11 16.33 -22.06
N ALA A 592 -49.80 16.43 -21.92
CA ALA A 592 -49.11 17.49 -21.18
C ALA A 592 -48.17 18.28 -22.08
N ASP A 593 -48.13 19.60 -21.89
CA ASP A 593 -47.11 20.47 -22.45
C ASP A 593 -45.85 20.42 -21.56
N PHE A 594 -44.66 20.32 -22.18
CA PHE A 594 -43.37 20.25 -21.48
C PHE A 594 -42.61 21.59 -21.58
N TYR A 595 -42.14 22.10 -20.45
CA TYR A 595 -41.50 23.42 -20.32
C TYR A 595 -40.08 23.32 -19.76
N ASP A 596 -39.13 24.13 -20.22
CA ASP A 596 -37.90 24.46 -19.49
C ASP A 596 -38.04 25.75 -18.67
N ASP A 597 -39.13 26.48 -18.85
CA ASP A 597 -39.46 27.70 -18.12
C ASP A 597 -40.90 27.65 -17.57
N PRO A 598 -41.08 27.16 -16.33
CA PRO A 598 -42.38 27.16 -15.68
C PRO A 598 -42.75 28.52 -15.04
N VAL A 599 -41.90 29.56 -15.17
CA VAL A 599 -41.99 30.76 -14.31
C VAL A 599 -42.32 32.05 -15.08
N ILE A 600 -41.68 32.30 -16.22
CA ILE A 600 -41.79 33.60 -16.92
C ILE A 600 -42.38 33.44 -18.32
N THR A 601 -41.68 32.74 -19.21
CA THR A 601 -42.02 32.63 -20.63
C THR A 601 -43.11 31.60 -20.88
N MET A 602 -43.07 30.46 -20.16
CA MET A 602 -44.03 29.36 -20.27
C MET A 602 -44.29 28.89 -21.72
N ALA A 603 -43.27 28.94 -22.57
CA ALA A 603 -43.34 28.42 -23.94
C ALA A 603 -43.07 26.91 -23.93
N PRO A 604 -43.97 26.06 -24.45
CA PRO A 604 -43.76 24.62 -24.48
C PRO A 604 -42.70 24.23 -25.51
N ILE A 605 -41.80 23.31 -25.16
CA ILE A 605 -40.78 22.75 -26.05
C ILE A 605 -41.39 21.67 -26.94
N PHE A 606 -42.16 20.76 -26.34
CA PHE A 606 -42.90 19.69 -27.01
C PHE A 606 -44.07 19.23 -26.15
N LYS A 607 -44.85 18.26 -26.65
CA LYS A 607 -45.98 17.66 -25.94
C LYS A 607 -45.74 16.19 -25.68
N ILE A 608 -46.25 15.71 -24.55
CA ILE A 608 -46.23 14.31 -24.14
C ILE A 608 -47.68 13.81 -24.11
N ASP A 609 -47.97 12.71 -24.80
CA ASP A 609 -49.31 12.16 -24.89
C ASP A 609 -49.77 11.49 -23.58
N GLY A 610 -51.08 11.50 -23.33
CA GLY A 610 -51.67 10.76 -22.22
C GLY A 610 -51.39 9.25 -22.35
N GLY A 611 -51.13 8.58 -21.23
CA GLY A 611 -50.69 7.19 -21.21
C GLY A 611 -49.18 6.98 -21.35
N GLN A 612 -48.41 8.01 -21.72
CA GLN A 612 -46.95 7.93 -21.70
C GLN A 612 -46.39 8.09 -20.28
N LYS A 613 -45.21 7.50 -20.06
CA LYS A 613 -44.51 7.53 -18.77
C LYS A 613 -43.55 8.70 -18.69
N VAL A 614 -43.48 9.32 -17.53
CA VAL A 614 -42.47 10.32 -17.15
C VAL A 614 -41.88 9.96 -15.79
N THR A 615 -40.65 10.36 -15.52
CA THR A 615 -40.04 10.21 -14.20
C THR A 615 -40.18 11.51 -13.42
N VAL A 616 -41.02 11.53 -12.38
CA VAL A 616 -41.18 12.66 -11.47
C VAL A 616 -39.95 12.81 -10.58
N LEU A 617 -39.38 14.01 -10.56
CA LEU A 617 -38.16 14.35 -9.83
C LEU A 617 -38.43 15.23 -8.59
N GLY A 618 -39.50 16.01 -8.59
CA GLY A 618 -39.92 16.81 -7.45
C GLY A 618 -40.90 17.91 -7.83
N VAL A 619 -41.63 18.44 -6.84
CA VAL A 619 -42.54 19.57 -7.03
C VAL A 619 -41.77 20.88 -6.86
N LEU A 620 -42.01 21.86 -7.73
CA LEU A 620 -41.33 23.14 -7.64
C LEU A 620 -41.88 23.96 -6.45
N SER A 621 -41.09 24.19 -5.40
CA SER A 621 -41.59 24.85 -4.16
C SER A 621 -42.20 26.23 -4.39
N ASN A 622 -41.63 27.02 -5.29
CA ASN A 622 -42.10 28.39 -5.56
C ASN A 622 -43.33 28.42 -6.49
N ASP A 623 -43.65 27.34 -7.18
CA ASP A 623 -44.90 27.19 -7.93
C ASP A 623 -45.32 25.70 -7.99
N PRO A 624 -46.04 25.20 -6.97
CA PRO A 624 -46.35 23.78 -6.85
C PRO A 624 -47.33 23.27 -7.91
N ARG A 625 -47.79 24.14 -8.82
CA ARG A 625 -48.53 23.73 -10.02
C ARG A 625 -47.64 23.02 -11.03
N PHE A 626 -46.31 23.10 -10.88
CA PHE A 626 -45.34 22.46 -11.77
C PHE A 626 -44.55 21.36 -11.06
N VAL A 627 -44.39 20.26 -11.78
CA VAL A 627 -43.58 19.11 -11.36
C VAL A 627 -42.41 19.01 -12.29
N HIS A 628 -41.21 18.94 -11.71
CA HIS A 628 -39.99 18.65 -12.44
C HIS A 628 -39.98 17.17 -12.82
N VAL A 629 -39.82 16.86 -14.10
CA VAL A 629 -39.89 15.51 -14.64
C VAL A 629 -38.75 15.25 -15.62
N GLU A 630 -38.36 13.99 -15.76
CA GLU A 630 -37.47 13.49 -16.82
C GLU A 630 -38.27 12.64 -17.82
N THR A 631 -37.98 12.81 -19.11
CA THR A 631 -38.54 12.02 -20.20
C THR A 631 -37.56 11.92 -21.38
N LEU A 632 -37.86 11.04 -22.34
CA LEU A 632 -37.14 10.90 -23.60
C LEU A 632 -37.90 11.60 -24.73
N TYR A 633 -37.21 12.42 -25.51
CA TYR A 633 -37.75 13.04 -26.72
C TYR A 633 -36.65 13.15 -27.78
N ASN A 634 -36.94 12.79 -29.04
CA ASN A 634 -35.94 12.78 -30.13
C ASN A 634 -34.59 12.17 -29.73
N GLU A 635 -34.62 10.99 -29.09
CA GLU A 635 -33.44 10.23 -28.64
C GLU A 635 -32.55 10.92 -27.58
N HIS A 636 -32.98 12.05 -27.02
CA HIS A 636 -32.28 12.74 -25.93
C HIS A 636 -33.12 12.70 -24.66
N ASN A 637 -32.45 12.66 -23.51
CA ASN A 637 -33.11 12.84 -22.22
C ASN A 637 -33.36 14.34 -21.98
N TYR A 638 -34.57 14.65 -21.52
CA TYR A 638 -35.02 15.98 -21.17
C TYR A 638 -35.50 15.99 -19.72
N ARG A 639 -34.98 16.89 -18.90
CA ARG A 639 -35.56 17.31 -17.63
C ARG A 639 -36.14 18.71 -17.77
N GLY A 640 -37.33 18.87 -17.24
CA GLY A 640 -38.11 20.09 -17.36
C GLY A 640 -39.38 19.95 -16.55
N PHE A 641 -40.43 20.66 -16.92
CA PHE A 641 -41.61 20.82 -16.10
C PHE A 641 -42.88 20.50 -16.86
N ILE A 642 -43.82 19.86 -16.19
CA ILE A 642 -45.21 19.70 -16.64
C ILE A 642 -46.16 20.21 -15.54
N ARG A 643 -47.41 20.49 -15.89
CA ARG A 643 -48.42 20.85 -14.89
C ARG A 643 -48.84 19.62 -14.07
N ILE A 644 -48.91 19.80 -12.75
CA ILE A 644 -49.15 18.72 -11.77
C ILE A 644 -50.47 17.96 -12.00
N LYS A 645 -51.50 18.63 -12.51
CA LYS A 645 -52.81 18.04 -12.85
C LYS A 645 -52.74 16.85 -13.82
N HIS A 646 -51.68 16.74 -14.63
CA HIS A 646 -51.52 15.62 -15.57
C HIS A 646 -51.10 14.31 -14.88
N LEU A 647 -50.75 14.37 -13.59
CA LEU A 647 -50.36 13.23 -12.77
C LEU A 647 -51.47 12.77 -11.80
N GLY A 648 -52.60 13.50 -11.75
CA GLY A 648 -53.66 13.25 -10.76
C GLY A 648 -53.33 13.77 -9.35
N TRP A 649 -52.30 14.61 -9.24
CA TRP A 649 -51.83 15.28 -8.02
C TRP A 649 -52.41 16.69 -7.88
#